data_AF-A0A8E6B1U7-F1
#
_entry.id   AF-A0A8E6B1U7-F1
#
_cell.length_a   1.000
_cell.length_b   1.000
_cell.length_c   1.000
_cell.angle_alpha   90.00
_cell.angle_beta   90.00
_cell.angle_gamma   90.00
#
_symmetry.space_group_name_H-M   'P 1'
#
loop_
_entity.id
_entity.type
_entity.pdbx_description
1 polymer ?
#
loop_
_entity_poly.entity_id
_entity_poly.type
_entity_poly.pdbx_seq_one_letter_code
_entity_poly.pdbx_strand_id
1 'polypeptide(L)'
;MRLTLRTLLAYLDDTLDPAETKLIGQKVTESDKARELIDRIRKVTRRRGIASPPMEGDNPTSDPNTVAEYLDNSLSAEELADLEKLAMESDKHLAEIASAHQILSLALSEPASVPPSAHQRMYRLVKGRESIPFRKPTARMAAGIQEPDPKEKIDSEYDFQLPVMNSEKPRWGILVPLSLILLAVAGFAIYKALPQNEPLSGSGYAVFDSTKSKDLEESPAKINPDVLAKKAETPKKDREPLPTKEPKDSIVVNEIETLPQPREEVVAKPDVEVPAPRPSEIRQVIGGWEGSKNQVLISRSPPLEVVKLPREDIWHRIGKTNAILNTTDSLIAPPGYHPEIKLLSGVHIQLWGNLPELLNLPLLESAITLFFPKEKYDADLSLDSGRIFIRNDKAFGPARIRVRVREPIRELPKDEKLAPGQKPYLFKEEVWDITLLEPKTEICLDRFEGYPPGVSYSRRYNNESPKLEFYCGLVSGKADIRVGFKEFLNLTSPSLMTWDNRGGGLKAPERPNDNLIGIWSKETNVRLPGATESLNALGDLEKRLQGNAEPAVVDVEWASIWKNETEKPSRRIIALFGLESIDAIADMLDALGDESLPLRQAAIVMLRHWSGRAQDHDSQLNEFLINKRRFPETHSEIILELLHTFSEEDARKNSTYEKLFNYLKHERIEIRELAFWHLSRLDPIGLKEIGGFDTAGSENARMATWAKWFNSWRKRFDSKKPKK
;
A
#
# COMPACT_ATOMS: atom_id res chain seq x y z
N MET A 1 44.79 32.63 27.49
CA MET A 1 43.67 32.78 26.52
C MET A 1 43.80 34.08 25.72
N ARG A 2 43.99 33.96 24.40
CA ARG A 2 43.71 34.99 23.39
C ARG A 2 42.21 34.90 23.00
N LEU A 3 41.64 35.95 22.43
CA LEU A 3 40.33 35.87 21.75
C LEU A 3 40.58 35.38 20.31
N THR A 4 40.38 34.08 20.08
CA THR A 4 40.43 33.45 18.74
C THR A 4 39.00 33.17 18.26
N LEU A 5 38.80 32.86 16.98
CA LEU A 5 37.48 32.45 16.48
C LEU A 5 37.02 31.19 17.22
N ARG A 6 37.90 30.20 17.42
CA ARG A 6 37.59 28.97 18.17
C ARG A 6 37.15 29.23 19.61
N THR A 7 37.81 30.15 20.33
CA THR A 7 37.42 30.53 21.70
C THR A 7 36.05 31.23 21.74
N LEU A 8 35.66 31.96 20.69
CA LEU A 8 34.36 32.60 20.60
C LEU A 8 33.24 31.61 20.24
N LEU A 9 33.50 30.60 19.41
CA LEU A 9 32.56 29.51 19.13
C LEU A 9 32.31 28.66 20.38
N ALA A 10 33.38 28.26 21.09
CA ALA A 10 33.25 27.52 22.35
C ALA A 10 32.46 28.27 23.43
N TYR A 11 32.55 29.60 23.46
CA TYR A 11 31.74 30.48 24.31
C TYR A 11 30.28 30.65 23.83
N LEU A 12 30.00 30.51 22.54
CA LEU A 12 28.64 30.66 21.99
C LEU A 12 27.80 29.38 22.12
N ASP A 13 28.44 28.22 22.12
CA ASP A 13 27.78 26.90 22.22
C ASP A 13 27.93 26.27 23.64
N ASP A 14 28.26 27.09 24.66
CA ASP A 14 28.37 26.72 26.08
C ASP A 14 29.29 25.50 26.40
N THR A 15 30.37 25.32 25.62
CA THR A 15 31.34 24.21 25.80
C THR A 15 32.55 24.54 26.67
N LEU A 16 32.67 25.77 27.16
CA LEU A 16 33.77 26.23 28.04
C LEU A 16 33.47 26.00 29.53
N ASP A 17 34.54 25.76 30.31
CA ASP A 17 34.49 25.58 31.76
C ASP A 17 33.88 26.83 32.46
N PRO A 18 33.05 26.69 33.53
CA PRO A 18 32.36 27.82 34.17
C PRO A 18 33.24 28.95 34.74
N ALA A 19 34.55 28.71 34.87
CA ALA A 19 35.55 29.73 35.19
C ALA A 19 36.03 30.50 33.94
N GLU A 20 36.26 29.80 32.82
CA GLU A 20 36.70 30.40 31.56
C GLU A 20 35.57 31.19 30.89
N THR A 21 34.34 30.68 30.89
CA THR A 21 33.13 31.35 30.35
C THR A 21 32.94 32.75 30.95
N LYS A 22 33.27 32.94 32.24
CA LYS A 22 33.22 34.25 32.91
C LYS A 22 34.33 35.19 32.42
N LEU A 23 35.55 34.68 32.28
CA LEU A 23 36.71 35.45 31.80
C LEU A 23 36.59 35.82 30.31
N ILE A 24 35.98 34.96 29.49
CA ILE A 24 35.68 35.26 28.08
C ILE A 24 34.50 36.24 27.99
N GLY A 25 33.42 36.07 28.77
CA GLY A 25 32.31 37.04 28.80
C GLY A 25 32.74 38.47 29.17
N GLN A 26 33.69 38.61 30.12
CA GLN A 26 34.31 39.90 30.44
C GLN A 26 35.08 40.47 29.24
N LYS A 27 35.98 39.69 28.63
CA LYS A 27 36.78 40.12 27.47
C LYS A 27 35.95 40.41 26.20
N VAL A 28 34.83 39.72 26.01
CA VAL A 28 33.84 40.03 24.96
C VAL A 28 33.16 41.37 25.26
N THR A 29 32.82 41.64 26.52
CA THR A 29 32.26 42.94 26.92
C THR A 29 33.26 44.07 26.67
N GLU A 30 34.54 43.87 27.00
CA GLU A 30 35.64 44.83 26.79
C GLU A 30 36.03 45.05 25.32
N SER A 31 35.75 44.11 24.42
CA SER A 31 36.21 44.14 23.02
C SER A 31 35.06 44.33 22.02
N ASP A 32 34.94 45.54 21.46
CA ASP A 32 33.93 45.84 20.41
C ASP A 32 34.04 44.87 19.22
N LYS A 33 35.26 44.53 18.80
CA LYS A 33 35.52 43.59 17.70
C LYS A 33 35.00 42.17 18.00
N ALA A 34 35.04 41.73 19.26
CA ALA A 34 34.50 40.43 19.64
C ALA A 34 32.96 40.41 19.60
N ARG A 35 32.32 41.52 19.99
CA ARG A 35 30.86 41.69 19.88
C ARG A 35 30.40 41.72 18.42
N GLU A 36 31.08 42.49 17.57
CA GLU A 36 30.82 42.53 16.12
C GLU A 36 30.96 41.14 15.46
N LEU A 37 32.00 40.38 15.80
CA LEU A 37 32.19 39.02 15.29
C LEU A 37 31.12 38.04 15.77
N ILE A 38 30.72 38.10 17.05
CA ILE A 38 29.61 37.29 17.59
C ILE A 38 28.30 37.57 16.85
N ASP A 39 27.96 38.84 16.61
CA ASP A 39 26.73 39.20 15.90
C ASP A 39 26.82 38.86 14.41
N ARG A 40 28.00 38.90 13.79
CA ARG A 40 28.24 38.36 12.44
C ARG A 40 28.01 36.85 12.38
N ILE A 41 28.59 36.07 13.31
CA ILE A 41 28.40 34.61 13.41
C ILE A 41 26.90 34.28 13.52
N ARG A 42 26.20 34.92 14.47
CA ARG A 42 24.75 34.75 14.68
C ARG A 42 23.89 35.15 13.46
N LYS A 43 24.38 36.07 12.63
CA LYS A 43 23.72 36.53 11.41
C LYS A 43 23.94 35.59 10.23
N VAL A 44 25.13 35.00 10.08
CA VAL A 44 25.42 34.07 8.97
C VAL A 44 24.78 32.70 9.20
N THR A 45 24.86 32.11 10.40
CA THR A 45 24.26 30.78 10.69
C THR A 45 22.73 30.77 10.57
N ARG A 46 22.07 31.93 10.73
CA ARG A 46 20.60 32.08 10.58
C ARG A 46 20.14 32.41 9.15
N ARG A 47 21.05 32.62 8.20
CA ARG A 47 20.71 33.09 6.85
C ARG A 47 20.41 31.91 5.91
N ARG A 48 19.11 31.63 5.70
CA ARG A 48 18.54 30.58 4.82
C ARG A 48 18.83 30.72 3.30
N GLY A 49 20.00 31.21 2.93
CA GLY A 49 20.45 31.41 1.54
C GLY A 49 21.97 31.45 1.38
N ILE A 50 22.74 31.06 2.41
CA ILE A 50 24.16 30.75 2.27
C ILE A 50 24.24 29.28 1.86
N ALA A 51 24.78 29.01 0.67
CA ALA A 51 25.21 27.67 0.26
C ALA A 51 26.68 27.47 0.67
N SER A 52 27.12 26.20 0.79
CA SER A 52 28.54 25.86 1.02
C SER A 52 29.49 26.57 0.06
N PRO A 53 30.77 26.71 0.44
CA PRO A 53 31.84 26.95 -0.52
C PRO A 53 31.77 25.93 -1.67
N PRO A 54 32.00 26.35 -2.93
CA PRO A 54 32.32 25.40 -3.99
C PRO A 54 33.68 24.76 -3.69
N MET A 55 33.86 23.50 -4.07
CA MET A 55 35.16 22.83 -4.03
C MET A 55 36.02 23.34 -5.21
N GLU A 56 36.55 24.56 -5.07
CA GLU A 56 37.54 25.12 -5.99
C GLU A 56 38.92 24.51 -5.68
N GLY A 57 39.63 24.05 -6.72
CA GLY A 57 40.70 23.05 -6.61
C GLY A 57 41.98 23.51 -5.89
N ASP A 58 42.72 22.51 -5.40
CA ASP A 58 44.08 22.57 -4.83
C ASP A 58 44.34 23.58 -3.68
N ASN A 59 43.31 24.24 -3.15
CA ASN A 59 43.44 25.14 -2.00
C ASN A 59 43.13 24.40 -0.67
N PRO A 60 44.14 24.01 0.13
CA PRO A 60 43.94 23.09 1.27
C PRO A 60 43.06 23.66 2.39
N THR A 61 43.01 24.99 2.55
CA THR A 61 42.16 25.66 3.55
C THR A 61 40.65 25.58 3.24
N SER A 62 40.25 24.99 2.11
CA SER A 62 38.85 24.78 1.71
C SER A 62 38.44 23.30 1.69
N ASP A 63 39.31 22.38 2.11
CA ASP A 63 38.97 20.96 2.25
C ASP A 63 38.13 20.72 3.53
N PRO A 64 36.97 20.03 3.46
CA PRO A 64 36.25 19.53 4.63
C PRO A 64 37.11 18.78 5.66
N ASN A 65 38.21 18.12 5.26
CA ASN A 65 39.14 17.49 6.21
C ASN A 65 39.82 18.54 7.11
N THR A 66 40.32 19.63 6.54
CA THR A 66 40.94 20.75 7.28
C THR A 66 39.95 21.42 8.25
N VAL A 67 38.67 21.49 7.87
CA VAL A 67 37.60 21.96 8.77
C VAL A 67 37.34 20.97 9.92
N ALA A 68 37.42 19.66 9.68
CA ALA A 68 37.33 18.66 10.73
C ALA A 68 38.54 18.73 11.69
N GLU A 69 39.76 18.86 11.17
CA GLU A 69 40.99 18.99 11.98
C GLU A 69 41.02 20.29 12.82
N TYR A 70 40.36 21.36 12.37
CA TYR A 70 40.16 22.57 13.18
C TYR A 70 39.27 22.32 14.40
N LEU A 71 38.22 21.49 14.24
CA LEU A 71 37.23 21.16 15.27
C LEU A 71 37.75 20.10 16.25
N ASP A 72 38.45 19.07 15.74
CA ASP A 72 39.16 18.06 16.54
C ASP A 72 40.49 18.59 17.14
N ASN A 73 40.86 19.82 16.80
CA ASN A 73 41.97 20.58 17.39
C ASN A 73 43.38 20.10 16.96
N SER A 74 43.51 19.40 15.84
CA SER A 74 44.74 18.77 15.34
C SER A 74 45.57 19.59 14.34
N LEU A 75 45.02 20.66 13.75
CA LEU A 75 45.75 21.54 12.82
C LEU A 75 47.04 22.13 13.40
N SER A 76 48.01 22.40 12.52
CA SER A 76 49.19 23.19 12.90
C SER A 76 48.86 24.65 13.21
N ALA A 77 49.77 25.34 13.89
CA ALA A 77 49.61 26.75 14.24
C ALA A 77 49.66 27.72 13.03
N GLU A 78 50.08 27.25 11.85
CA GLU A 78 50.14 28.02 10.61
C GLU A 78 48.80 27.88 9.86
N GLU A 79 48.36 26.64 9.60
CA GLU A 79 47.05 26.33 8.97
C GLU A 79 45.87 26.88 9.79
N LEU A 80 45.96 26.82 11.12
CA LEU A 80 44.97 27.42 12.03
C LEU A 80 44.82 28.94 11.79
N ALA A 81 45.93 29.65 11.55
CA ALA A 81 45.90 31.10 11.35
C ALA A 81 45.32 31.47 9.99
N ASP A 82 45.64 30.71 8.94
CA ASP A 82 45.08 30.94 7.60
C ASP A 82 43.60 30.52 7.51
N LEU A 83 43.17 29.48 8.22
CA LEU A 83 41.75 29.11 8.28
C LEU A 83 40.90 30.11 9.10
N GLU A 84 41.38 30.58 10.27
CA GLU A 84 40.69 31.65 11.00
C GLU A 84 40.63 32.94 10.16
N LYS A 85 41.67 33.25 9.39
CA LYS A 85 41.68 34.39 8.46
C LYS A 85 40.68 34.21 7.31
N LEU A 86 40.63 33.04 6.66
CA LEU A 86 39.66 32.74 5.59
C LEU A 86 38.21 32.83 6.07
N ALA A 87 37.93 32.35 7.29
CA ALA A 87 36.63 32.52 7.94
C ALA A 87 36.31 34.00 8.20
N MET A 88 37.28 34.80 8.61
CA MET A 88 37.08 36.25 8.79
C MET A 88 36.87 36.99 7.46
N GLU A 89 37.48 36.54 6.37
CA GLU A 89 37.31 37.15 5.04
C GLU A 89 35.99 36.73 4.36
N SER A 90 35.48 35.51 4.60
CA SER A 90 34.32 34.94 3.90
C SER A 90 33.18 34.46 4.82
N ASP A 91 32.00 35.09 4.66
CA ASP A 91 30.73 34.67 5.31
C ASP A 91 30.33 33.20 5.07
N LYS A 92 30.77 32.56 3.97
CA LYS A 92 30.48 31.13 3.72
C LYS A 92 31.24 30.23 4.69
N HIS A 93 32.57 30.26 4.65
CA HIS A 93 33.46 29.54 5.57
C HIS A 93 33.13 29.84 7.05
N LEU A 94 32.80 31.10 7.39
CA LEU A 94 32.35 31.45 8.74
C LEU A 94 31.05 30.74 9.15
N ALA A 95 30.07 30.67 8.24
CA ALA A 95 28.81 29.96 8.49
C ALA A 95 29.02 28.45 8.61
N GLU A 96 29.90 27.88 7.80
CA GLU A 96 30.24 26.44 7.79
C GLU A 96 30.92 26.01 9.09
N ILE A 97 32.03 26.64 9.45
CA ILE A 97 32.78 26.34 10.69
C ILE A 97 31.89 26.55 11.93
N ALA A 98 31.12 27.65 11.99
CA ALA A 98 30.23 27.92 13.11
C ALA A 98 29.07 26.92 13.19
N SER A 99 28.47 26.52 12.06
CA SER A 99 27.37 25.54 12.07
C SER A 99 27.87 24.14 12.41
N ALA A 100 29.06 23.76 11.94
CA ALA A 100 29.69 22.48 12.28
C ALA A 100 30.01 22.40 13.78
N HIS A 101 30.60 23.45 14.35
CA HIS A 101 30.86 23.54 15.80
C HIS A 101 29.56 23.46 16.62
N GLN A 102 28.50 24.16 16.21
CA GLN A 102 27.20 24.11 16.88
C GLN A 102 26.56 22.71 16.81
N ILE A 103 26.62 22.04 15.64
CA ILE A 103 26.08 20.69 15.45
C ILE A 103 26.85 19.66 16.30
N LEU A 104 28.18 19.75 16.36
CA LEU A 104 29.00 18.89 17.22
C LEU A 104 28.67 19.11 18.71
N SER A 105 28.55 20.36 19.14
CA SER A 105 28.21 20.70 20.53
C SER A 105 26.84 20.13 20.94
N LEU A 106 25.85 20.22 20.05
CA LEU A 106 24.54 19.57 20.26
C LEU A 106 24.66 18.03 20.33
N ALA A 107 25.37 17.41 19.38
CA ALA A 107 25.53 15.95 19.31
C ALA A 107 26.38 15.33 20.45
N LEU A 108 27.20 16.14 21.11
CA LEU A 108 27.98 15.75 22.30
C LEU A 108 27.20 15.98 23.61
N SER A 109 26.28 16.95 23.65
CA SER A 109 25.49 17.28 24.85
C SER A 109 24.24 16.41 25.01
N GLU A 110 23.56 16.04 23.92
CA GLU A 110 22.45 15.08 23.92
C GLU A 110 22.84 13.83 23.13
N PRO A 111 22.69 12.60 23.69
CA PRO A 111 22.91 11.38 22.93
C PRO A 111 21.88 11.29 21.81
N ALA A 112 22.33 11.49 20.56
CA ALA A 112 21.46 11.55 19.39
C ALA A 112 20.47 10.37 19.37
N SER A 113 19.17 10.69 19.29
CA SER A 113 18.09 9.68 19.31
C SER A 113 18.04 8.91 17.98
N VAL A 114 19.00 8.01 17.79
CA VAL A 114 19.11 7.13 16.61
C VAL A 114 18.03 6.05 16.72
N PRO A 115 17.03 6.01 15.81
CA PRO A 115 15.97 5.01 15.90
C PRO A 115 16.55 3.59 15.84
N PRO A 116 15.94 2.59 16.51
CA PRO A 116 16.44 1.21 16.49
C PRO A 116 16.60 0.63 15.07
N SER A 117 15.79 1.09 14.10
CA SER A 117 15.92 0.78 12.67
C SER A 117 17.19 1.37 12.05
N ALA A 118 17.61 2.58 12.43
CA ALA A 118 18.86 3.19 11.95
C ALA A 118 20.10 2.47 12.48
N HIS A 119 20.10 2.04 13.76
CA HIS A 119 21.14 1.13 14.28
C HIS A 119 21.20 -0.19 13.49
N GLN A 120 20.05 -0.78 13.15
CA GLN A 120 20.00 -2.00 12.33
C GLN A 120 20.46 -1.77 10.88
N ARG A 121 20.21 -0.59 10.29
CA ARG A 121 20.79 -0.20 8.99
C ARG A 121 22.32 -0.11 9.09
N MET A 122 22.86 0.54 10.12
CA MET A 122 24.30 0.68 10.34
C MET A 122 25.03 -0.69 10.39
N TYR A 123 24.50 -1.66 11.15
CA TYR A 123 25.06 -3.02 11.20
C TYR A 123 24.97 -3.80 9.87
N ARG A 124 24.24 -3.30 8.87
CA ARG A 124 24.12 -3.86 7.51
C ARG A 124 24.94 -3.10 6.45
N LEU A 125 25.51 -1.94 6.79
CA LEU A 125 26.41 -1.20 5.89
C LEU A 125 27.79 -1.87 5.80
N VAL A 126 28.26 -2.45 6.90
CA VAL A 126 29.51 -3.24 6.95
C VAL A 126 29.30 -4.55 6.19
N LYS A 127 30.08 -4.77 5.13
CA LYS A 127 30.07 -5.99 4.32
C LYS A 127 31.34 -6.81 4.60
N GLY A 128 31.21 -8.13 4.71
CA GLY A 128 32.33 -9.05 4.90
C GLY A 128 32.20 -9.97 6.12
N ARG A 129 33.27 -10.71 6.43
CA ARG A 129 33.29 -11.73 7.51
C ARG A 129 33.04 -11.17 8.92
N GLU A 130 33.28 -9.88 9.14
CA GLU A 130 33.07 -9.21 10.42
C GLU A 130 31.69 -8.53 10.54
N SER A 131 30.84 -8.64 9.50
CA SER A 131 29.46 -8.15 9.59
C SER A 131 28.65 -8.97 10.61
N ILE A 132 27.96 -8.28 11.52
CA ILE A 132 27.10 -8.91 12.54
C ILE A 132 25.64 -8.43 12.35
N PRO A 133 25.00 -8.72 11.20
CA PRO A 133 23.71 -8.13 10.81
C PRO A 133 22.53 -8.52 11.72
N PHE A 134 22.73 -9.49 12.62
CA PHE A 134 21.75 -9.96 13.59
C PHE A 134 21.93 -9.37 15.01
N ARG A 135 22.91 -8.47 15.22
CA ARG A 135 23.19 -7.88 16.54
C ARG A 135 22.07 -6.89 16.95
N LYS A 136 21.11 -7.36 17.73
CA LYS A 136 20.14 -6.50 18.42
C LYS A 136 20.86 -5.59 19.44
N PRO A 137 20.52 -4.29 19.54
CA PRO A 137 21.04 -3.43 20.60
C PRO A 137 20.67 -3.98 21.98
N THR A 138 21.60 -3.96 22.94
CA THR A 138 21.32 -4.33 24.33
C THR A 138 20.59 -3.19 25.06
N ALA A 139 19.45 -3.49 25.68
CA ALA A 139 18.53 -2.51 26.25
C ALA A 139 19.08 -1.61 27.38
N ARG A 140 20.34 -1.77 27.80
CA ARG A 140 20.98 -0.96 28.86
C ARG A 140 21.19 0.51 28.49
N MET A 141 21.04 0.90 27.22
CA MET A 141 21.03 2.32 26.82
C MET A 141 19.63 2.96 26.83
N ALA A 142 18.56 2.18 27.07
CA ALA A 142 17.16 2.66 27.09
C ALA A 142 16.62 2.82 28.53
N ALA A 143 17.42 3.39 29.42
CA ALA A 143 17.07 3.59 30.83
C ALA A 143 16.04 4.74 31.00
N GLY A 144 14.78 4.47 30.67
CA GLY A 144 13.69 5.45 30.85
C GLY A 144 12.34 5.05 30.24
N ILE A 145 12.27 4.05 29.36
CA ILE A 145 11.02 3.62 28.71
C ILE A 145 10.60 2.26 29.25
N GLN A 146 9.44 2.22 29.91
CA GLN A 146 8.78 0.99 30.33
C GLN A 146 8.00 0.42 29.13
N GLU A 147 8.35 -0.80 28.67
CA GLU A 147 7.65 -1.42 27.55
C GLU A 147 6.17 -1.73 27.88
N PRO A 148 5.21 -1.45 26.97
CA PRO A 148 3.82 -1.87 27.11
C PRO A 148 3.64 -3.40 27.08
N ASP A 149 2.48 -3.86 27.56
CA ASP A 149 2.11 -5.28 27.58
C ASP A 149 2.17 -5.89 26.15
N PRO A 150 2.78 -7.08 25.96
CA PRO A 150 2.85 -7.75 24.65
C PRO A 150 1.50 -7.95 23.93
N LYS A 151 0.36 -7.81 24.62
CA LYS A 151 -0.99 -7.98 24.03
C LYS A 151 -1.50 -6.81 23.19
N GLU A 152 -0.90 -5.61 23.26
CA GLU A 152 -1.35 -4.45 22.46
C GLU A 152 -0.64 -4.32 21.09
N LYS A 153 0.34 -5.19 20.77
CA LYS A 153 1.22 -5.04 19.60
C LYS A 153 0.67 -5.55 18.25
N ILE A 154 -0.65 -5.73 18.10
CA ILE A 154 -1.26 -6.34 16.88
C ILE A 154 -2.05 -5.34 16.03
N ASP A 155 -2.61 -4.27 16.61
CA ASP A 155 -3.60 -3.43 15.94
C ASP A 155 -3.02 -2.25 15.12
N SER A 156 -1.69 -2.16 14.97
CA SER A 156 -1.01 -0.98 14.39
C SER A 156 -0.30 -1.18 13.04
N GLU A 157 -0.15 -2.41 12.53
CA GLU A 157 0.59 -2.67 11.27
C GLU A 157 -0.31 -2.66 10.00
N TYR A 158 -1.64 -2.64 10.15
CA TYR A 158 -2.60 -2.85 9.04
C TYR A 158 -3.73 -1.80 8.91
N ASP A 159 -3.66 -0.66 9.60
CA ASP A 159 -4.75 0.33 9.63
C ASP A 159 -4.78 1.28 8.42
N PHE A 160 -5.02 0.73 7.22
CA PHE A 160 -5.50 1.51 6.08
C PHE A 160 -6.97 1.89 6.33
N GLN A 161 -7.20 3.07 6.94
CA GLN A 161 -8.51 3.56 7.42
C GLN A 161 -9.57 3.87 6.35
N LEU A 162 -9.95 2.88 5.53
CA LEU A 162 -11.19 2.89 4.76
C LEU A 162 -12.40 2.66 5.68
N PRO A 163 -13.56 3.28 5.37
CA PRO A 163 -14.65 3.41 6.31
C PRO A 163 -15.39 2.07 6.54
N VAL A 164 -15.53 1.69 7.81
CA VAL A 164 -16.81 1.12 8.22
C VAL A 164 -17.87 2.20 8.00
N MET A 165 -18.69 2.05 6.95
CA MET A 165 -19.92 2.82 6.84
C MET A 165 -20.79 2.50 8.06
N ASN A 166 -20.82 3.41 9.02
CA ASN A 166 -21.84 3.48 10.06
C ASN A 166 -23.16 3.93 9.42
N SER A 167 -23.73 3.08 8.56
CA SER A 167 -25.16 3.11 8.29
C SER A 167 -25.86 2.98 9.63
N GLU A 168 -26.60 4.00 10.07
CA GLU A 168 -27.38 3.88 11.28
C GLU A 168 -28.31 2.67 11.14
N LYS A 169 -28.24 1.71 12.08
CA LYS A 169 -29.21 0.62 12.14
C LYS A 169 -30.58 1.27 12.30
N PRO A 170 -31.50 1.18 11.32
CA PRO A 170 -32.81 1.81 11.44
C PRO A 170 -33.49 1.25 12.69
N ARG A 171 -34.09 2.13 13.51
CA ARG A 171 -34.63 1.78 14.83
C ARG A 171 -35.95 0.99 14.75
N TRP A 172 -35.95 -0.11 14.02
CA TRP A 172 -37.06 -1.07 13.93
C TRP A 172 -37.45 -1.62 15.31
N GLY A 173 -36.53 -1.67 16.27
CA GLY A 173 -36.83 -1.99 17.68
C GLY A 173 -37.81 -1.04 18.38
N ILE A 174 -38.14 0.13 17.80
CA ILE A 174 -39.22 1.02 18.28
C ILE A 174 -40.47 0.86 17.41
N LEU A 175 -40.33 0.65 16.09
CA LEU A 175 -41.47 0.51 15.17
C LEU A 175 -42.19 -0.84 15.31
N VAL A 176 -41.48 -1.95 15.55
CA VAL A 176 -42.08 -3.27 15.75
C VAL A 176 -43.03 -3.31 16.94
N PRO A 177 -42.66 -2.91 18.19
CA PRO A 177 -43.63 -2.89 19.29
C PRO A 177 -44.77 -1.89 19.04
N LEU A 178 -44.51 -0.75 18.39
CA LEU A 178 -45.57 0.21 18.08
C LEU A 178 -46.60 -0.36 17.09
N SER A 179 -46.13 -1.07 16.05
CA SER A 179 -46.99 -1.75 15.06
C SER A 179 -47.75 -2.94 15.65
N LEU A 180 -47.16 -3.69 16.58
CA LEU A 180 -47.83 -4.76 17.32
C LEU A 180 -48.90 -4.20 18.26
N ILE A 181 -48.67 -3.06 18.91
CA ILE A 181 -49.69 -2.36 19.69
C ILE A 181 -50.83 -1.87 18.78
N LEU A 182 -50.51 -1.29 17.62
CA LEU A 182 -51.51 -0.84 16.63
C LEU A 182 -52.35 -2.00 16.08
N LEU A 183 -51.73 -3.15 15.79
CA LEU A 183 -52.41 -4.38 15.38
C LEU A 183 -53.23 -5.00 16.51
N ALA A 184 -52.77 -4.94 17.77
CA ALA A 184 -53.54 -5.40 18.92
C ALA A 184 -54.78 -4.53 19.16
N VAL A 185 -54.65 -3.19 19.04
CA VAL A 185 -55.78 -2.26 19.13
C VAL A 185 -56.77 -2.45 17.98
N ALA A 186 -56.28 -2.62 16.74
CA ALA A 186 -57.13 -2.92 15.58
C ALA A 186 -57.83 -4.28 15.72
N GLY A 187 -57.11 -5.32 16.16
CA GLY A 187 -57.68 -6.65 16.42
C GLY A 187 -58.73 -6.64 17.54
N PHE A 188 -58.50 -5.87 18.61
CA PHE A 188 -59.49 -5.68 19.68
C PHE A 188 -60.73 -4.91 19.20
N ALA A 189 -60.55 -3.90 18.34
CA ALA A 189 -61.67 -3.18 17.72
C ALA A 189 -62.49 -4.08 16.77
N ILE A 190 -61.84 -4.94 15.99
CA ILE A 190 -62.51 -5.94 15.11
C ILE A 190 -63.23 -6.99 15.96
N TYR A 191 -62.60 -7.50 17.03
CA TYR A 191 -63.22 -8.43 17.98
C TYR A 191 -64.46 -7.83 18.66
N LYS A 192 -64.42 -6.53 19.00
CA LYS A 192 -65.57 -5.77 19.52
C LYS A 192 -66.67 -5.51 18.49
N ALA A 193 -66.39 -5.65 17.20
CA ALA A 193 -67.33 -5.38 16.10
C ALA A 193 -68.00 -6.63 15.50
N LEU A 194 -67.57 -7.83 15.90
CA LEU A 194 -68.15 -9.10 15.44
C LEU A 194 -69.33 -9.53 16.33
N PRO A 195 -70.56 -9.67 15.79
CA PRO A 195 -71.70 -10.11 16.57
C PRO A 195 -71.58 -11.60 16.93
N GLN A 196 -71.67 -11.92 18.23
CA GLN A 196 -71.81 -13.28 18.70
C GLN A 196 -73.26 -13.74 18.55
N ASN A 197 -73.50 -14.82 17.81
CA ASN A 197 -74.74 -15.59 17.83
C ASN A 197 -74.44 -17.02 18.28
N GLU A 198 -75.30 -17.58 19.12
CA GLU A 198 -75.05 -18.84 19.85
C GLU A 198 -75.41 -20.13 19.08
N PRO A 199 -74.93 -21.30 19.55
CA PRO A 199 -74.93 -22.54 18.76
C PRO A 199 -76.06 -23.52 19.08
N LEU A 200 -76.32 -24.43 18.13
CA LEU A 200 -76.83 -25.80 18.34
C LEU A 200 -76.28 -26.66 17.17
N SER A 201 -75.49 -27.73 17.39
CA SER A 201 -75.80 -29.03 18.03
C SER A 201 -76.27 -30.08 17.01
N GLY A 202 -75.46 -31.13 16.77
CA GLY A 202 -75.87 -32.28 15.96
C GLY A 202 -74.71 -33.17 15.43
N SER A 203 -74.41 -34.26 16.13
CA SER A 203 -73.41 -35.32 15.79
C SER A 203 -71.93 -34.89 15.73
N GLY A 204 -70.95 -35.69 16.18
CA GLY A 204 -71.01 -36.93 16.95
C GLY A 204 -69.63 -37.33 17.50
N TYR A 205 -69.58 -37.95 18.68
CA TYR A 205 -68.36 -38.49 19.34
C TYR A 205 -68.03 -39.90 18.78
N ALA A 206 -66.88 -40.56 19.01
CA ALA A 206 -66.00 -40.51 20.18
C ALA A 206 -64.55 -41.06 19.99
N VAL A 207 -63.57 -40.43 20.68
CA VAL A 207 -62.66 -41.01 21.72
C VAL A 207 -61.99 -42.40 21.52
N PHE A 208 -60.65 -42.35 21.38
CA PHE A 208 -59.55 -43.25 21.90
C PHE A 208 -59.22 -44.69 21.38
N ASP A 209 -57.89 -44.91 21.28
CA ASP A 209 -57.06 -46.15 21.42
C ASP A 209 -57.31 -47.40 20.51
N SER A 210 -56.35 -48.01 19.81
CA SER A 210 -55.11 -48.59 20.39
C SER A 210 -54.12 -49.24 19.40
N THR A 211 -52.82 -49.10 19.72
CA THR A 211 -51.63 -49.96 19.46
C THR A 211 -51.51 -50.96 18.27
N LYS A 212 -50.49 -50.77 17.41
CA LYS A 212 -49.36 -51.70 17.03
C LYS A 212 -48.59 -51.13 15.82
N SER A 213 -47.27 -51.33 15.60
CA SER A 213 -46.15 -52.03 16.27
C SER A 213 -44.83 -51.30 15.92
N LYS A 214 -43.79 -51.13 16.75
CA LYS A 214 -42.87 -52.11 17.42
C LYS A 214 -42.06 -52.96 16.42
N ASP A 215 -40.75 -53.28 16.53
CA ASP A 215 -39.61 -53.07 17.49
C ASP A 215 -38.25 -53.43 16.76
N LEU A 216 -36.97 -53.20 17.17
CA LEU A 216 -36.26 -52.29 18.12
C LEU A 216 -34.70 -52.30 17.89
N GLU A 217 -34.06 -51.12 17.99
CA GLU A 217 -32.77 -50.73 18.66
C GLU A 217 -31.34 -51.35 18.50
N GLU A 218 -30.37 -50.43 18.71
CA GLU A 218 -28.96 -50.42 19.19
C GLU A 218 -27.94 -51.61 19.18
N SER A 219 -26.81 -51.39 18.47
CA SER A 219 -25.42 -51.27 19.02
C SER A 219 -24.66 -52.56 19.53
N PRO A 220 -23.43 -52.53 20.10
CA PRO A 220 -22.30 -53.25 19.44
C PRO A 220 -21.38 -54.15 20.33
N ALA A 221 -20.74 -55.18 19.73
CA ALA A 221 -19.57 -55.86 20.33
C ALA A 221 -18.71 -56.66 19.31
N LYS A 222 -17.49 -57.04 19.74
CA LYS A 222 -16.53 -57.91 19.04
C LYS A 222 -16.92 -59.40 19.15
N ILE A 223 -16.45 -60.25 18.22
CA ILE A 223 -15.66 -61.49 18.48
C ILE A 223 -15.25 -62.19 17.16
N ASN A 224 -14.18 -62.99 17.22
CA ASN A 224 -13.61 -63.86 16.19
C ASN A 224 -13.21 -65.18 16.93
N PRO A 225 -13.33 -66.42 16.40
CA PRO A 225 -12.41 -66.89 15.34
C PRO A 225 -12.92 -67.99 14.36
N ASP A 226 -12.08 -68.29 13.35
CA ASP A 226 -11.96 -69.53 12.54
C ASP A 226 -13.19 -70.01 11.71
N VAL A 227 -13.05 -70.73 10.57
CA VAL A 227 -12.00 -71.63 10.05
C VAL A 227 -11.73 -71.36 8.54
N LEU A 228 -10.72 -72.03 7.93
CA LEU A 228 -10.43 -72.16 6.46
C LEU A 228 -9.51 -71.13 5.76
N ALA A 229 -8.30 -70.98 6.32
CA ALA A 229 -7.01 -71.32 5.68
C ALA A 229 -6.55 -70.74 4.30
N LYS A 230 -5.51 -69.88 4.40
CA LYS A 230 -4.27 -69.73 3.54
C LYS A 230 -4.42 -69.33 2.05
N LYS A 231 -3.66 -68.38 1.45
CA LYS A 231 -2.30 -67.75 1.66
C LYS A 231 -1.19 -68.30 0.73
N ALA A 232 -0.70 -67.42 -0.16
CA ALA A 232 0.68 -67.23 -0.66
C ALA A 232 0.70 -65.88 -1.42
N GLU A 233 1.59 -64.90 -1.27
CA GLU A 233 2.92 -64.73 -0.66
C GLU A 233 4.12 -65.28 -1.48
N THR A 234 5.03 -64.36 -1.86
CA THR A 234 6.33 -64.59 -2.52
C THR A 234 7.41 -64.94 -1.47
N PRO A 235 8.53 -65.65 -1.78
CA PRO A 235 9.71 -65.03 -2.41
C PRO A 235 10.73 -65.97 -3.13
N LYS A 236 11.89 -65.36 -3.48
CA LYS A 236 13.20 -65.85 -4.00
C LYS A 236 13.73 -67.21 -3.46
N LYS A 237 14.61 -67.92 -4.22
CA LYS A 237 16.10 -67.91 -4.05
C LYS A 237 16.91 -68.93 -4.93
N ASP A 238 18.06 -68.45 -5.42
CA ASP A 238 19.29 -69.00 -6.05
C ASP A 238 19.54 -70.52 -6.29
N ARG A 239 20.17 -70.86 -7.45
CA ARG A 239 21.44 -71.65 -7.58
C ARG A 239 21.99 -71.78 -9.03
N GLU A 240 23.32 -71.93 -9.14
CA GLU A 240 24.20 -72.12 -10.33
C GLU A 240 24.38 -73.63 -10.72
N PRO A 241 25.16 -74.08 -11.75
CA PRO A 241 26.20 -73.38 -12.57
C PRO A 241 26.23 -73.68 -14.10
N LEU A 242 27.29 -73.18 -14.77
CA LEU A 242 27.67 -73.34 -16.20
C LEU A 242 28.15 -74.75 -16.59
N PRO A 243 28.37 -75.01 -17.90
CA PRO A 243 29.78 -75.11 -18.33
C PRO A 243 30.14 -74.51 -19.71
N THR A 244 31.16 -73.63 -19.70
CA THR A 244 32.38 -73.66 -20.52
C THR A 244 32.32 -73.83 -22.06
N LYS A 245 32.73 -72.77 -22.80
CA LYS A 245 33.90 -72.83 -23.70
C LYS A 245 34.44 -71.45 -24.14
N GLU A 246 35.76 -71.41 -24.28
CA GLU A 246 36.68 -70.30 -24.61
C GLU A 246 37.86 -70.97 -25.41
N PRO A 247 38.96 -70.31 -25.85
CA PRO A 247 39.30 -68.87 -25.86
C PRO A 247 39.98 -68.39 -27.18
N LYS A 248 40.70 -67.24 -27.11
CA LYS A 248 41.89 -66.80 -27.91
C LYS A 248 41.65 -65.98 -29.19
N ASP A 249 42.50 -64.99 -29.55
CA ASP A 249 43.75 -64.48 -28.92
C ASP A 249 43.94 -62.94 -29.06
N SER A 250 44.97 -62.41 -28.39
CA SER A 250 45.41 -61.00 -28.20
C SER A 250 45.78 -60.18 -29.47
N ILE A 251 45.86 -58.84 -29.44
CA ILE A 251 47.05 -58.00 -29.10
C ILE A 251 46.61 -56.50 -28.97
N VAL A 252 46.94 -55.65 -27.98
CA VAL A 252 48.22 -55.26 -27.29
C VAL A 252 48.94 -54.08 -28.00
N VAL A 253 49.07 -52.83 -27.49
CA VAL A 253 48.56 -52.19 -26.25
C VAL A 253 47.69 -50.92 -26.58
N ASN A 254 47.93 -49.63 -26.26
CA ASN A 254 49.00 -48.85 -25.60
C ASN A 254 48.45 -47.56 -24.90
N GLU A 255 49.24 -46.92 -24.02
CA GLU A 255 48.77 -45.99 -22.97
C GLU A 255 49.69 -44.78 -22.74
N ILE A 256 49.13 -43.59 -22.41
CA ILE A 256 49.84 -42.44 -21.82
C ILE A 256 48.91 -41.70 -20.84
N GLU A 257 49.23 -41.71 -19.54
CA GLU A 257 48.63 -40.81 -18.55
C GLU A 257 49.22 -39.40 -18.62
N THR A 258 48.44 -38.37 -18.27
CA THR A 258 48.97 -37.06 -17.85
C THR A 258 48.19 -36.53 -16.64
N LEU A 259 48.92 -36.13 -15.59
CA LEU A 259 48.36 -35.61 -14.34
C LEU A 259 47.88 -34.16 -14.49
N PRO A 260 46.83 -33.74 -13.76
CA PRO A 260 46.31 -32.38 -13.86
C PRO A 260 47.22 -31.35 -13.17
N GLN A 261 47.34 -30.17 -13.79
CA GLN A 261 47.91 -28.96 -13.17
C GLN A 261 46.79 -27.96 -12.84
N PRO A 262 46.99 -27.06 -11.86
CA PRO A 262 45.87 -26.35 -11.22
C PRO A 262 45.20 -25.32 -12.14
N ARG A 263 43.89 -25.14 -11.95
CA ARG A 263 43.18 -23.97 -12.49
C ARG A 263 43.65 -22.71 -11.77
N GLU A 264 43.92 -21.66 -12.53
CA GLU A 264 44.01 -20.31 -11.99
C GLU A 264 42.67 -19.91 -11.35
N GLU A 265 42.71 -19.30 -10.16
CA GLU A 265 41.53 -18.73 -9.54
C GLU A 265 41.08 -17.50 -10.32
N VAL A 266 40.08 -17.65 -11.19
CA VAL A 266 39.37 -16.52 -11.79
C VAL A 266 38.67 -15.77 -10.66
N VAL A 267 39.31 -14.69 -10.20
CA VAL A 267 38.78 -13.81 -9.16
C VAL A 267 37.38 -13.36 -9.56
N ALA A 268 36.39 -13.82 -8.82
CA ALA A 268 34.99 -13.52 -9.10
C ALA A 268 34.78 -12.00 -8.99
N LYS A 269 34.45 -11.37 -10.13
CA LYS A 269 33.87 -10.03 -10.12
C LYS A 269 32.55 -10.11 -9.34
N PRO A 270 32.20 -9.11 -8.52
CA PRO A 270 30.95 -9.13 -7.78
C PRO A 270 29.77 -9.25 -8.76
N ASP A 271 28.82 -10.14 -8.46
CA ASP A 271 27.67 -10.42 -9.32
C ASP A 271 26.86 -9.14 -9.57
N VAL A 272 26.98 -8.61 -10.79
CA VAL A 272 26.16 -7.50 -11.25
C VAL A 272 24.78 -8.05 -11.56
N GLU A 273 23.77 -7.49 -10.92
CA GLU A 273 22.36 -7.83 -11.16
C GLU A 273 21.98 -7.52 -12.61
N VAL A 274 21.96 -8.56 -13.45
CA VAL A 274 21.59 -8.44 -14.87
C VAL A 274 20.10 -8.12 -14.93
N PRO A 275 19.69 -6.92 -15.40
CA PRO A 275 18.29 -6.53 -15.36
C PRO A 275 17.43 -7.50 -16.16
N ALA A 276 16.23 -7.80 -15.64
CA ALA A 276 15.25 -8.59 -16.35
C ALA A 276 15.01 -7.98 -17.74
N PRO A 277 15.12 -8.75 -18.85
CA PRO A 277 15.05 -8.17 -20.18
C PRO A 277 13.68 -7.52 -20.40
N ARG A 278 13.71 -6.34 -21.05
CA ARG A 278 12.52 -5.54 -21.36
C ARG A 278 11.43 -6.41 -22.04
N PRO A 279 10.14 -6.11 -21.80
CA PRO A 279 9.03 -6.78 -22.46
C PRO A 279 9.11 -6.70 -23.99
N SER A 280 8.30 -7.50 -24.68
CA SER A 280 8.07 -7.31 -26.11
C SER A 280 7.00 -6.24 -26.33
N GLU A 281 7.33 -5.22 -27.12
CA GLU A 281 6.41 -4.17 -27.58
C GLU A 281 5.57 -4.62 -28.80
N ILE A 282 5.78 -5.84 -29.30
CA ILE A 282 5.04 -6.38 -30.44
C ILE A 282 3.64 -6.81 -29.98
N ARG A 283 2.61 -6.13 -30.52
CA ARG A 283 1.19 -6.44 -30.31
C ARG A 283 0.77 -7.69 -31.08
N GLN A 284 0.40 -8.75 -30.36
CA GLN A 284 0.01 -10.07 -30.88
C GLN A 284 -1.10 -10.68 -30.03
N VAL A 285 -1.88 -11.62 -30.58
CA VAL A 285 -2.90 -12.36 -29.82
C VAL A 285 -2.24 -13.27 -28.76
N ILE A 286 -2.73 -13.22 -27.52
CA ILE A 286 -2.19 -14.01 -26.39
C ILE A 286 -3.25 -14.85 -25.65
N GLY A 287 -4.53 -14.49 -25.74
CA GLY A 287 -5.59 -15.17 -25.00
C GLY A 287 -6.99 -14.75 -25.42
N GLY A 288 -7.98 -15.33 -24.74
CA GLY A 288 -9.40 -15.04 -24.95
C GLY A 288 -10.11 -14.61 -23.66
N TRP A 289 -11.13 -13.78 -23.83
CA TRP A 289 -12.12 -13.44 -22.82
C TRP A 289 -13.49 -14.01 -23.22
N GLU A 290 -14.15 -14.66 -22.27
CA GLU A 290 -15.51 -15.17 -22.40
C GLU A 290 -16.37 -14.53 -21.29
N GLY A 291 -17.14 -13.53 -21.67
CA GLY A 291 -17.84 -12.62 -20.79
C GLY A 291 -19.01 -13.27 -20.08
N SER A 292 -18.76 -13.71 -18.84
CA SER A 292 -19.78 -14.24 -17.95
C SER A 292 -20.81 -13.17 -17.50
N LYS A 293 -21.83 -13.63 -16.78
CA LYS A 293 -22.93 -12.78 -16.30
C LYS A 293 -22.45 -11.86 -15.18
N ASN A 294 -22.88 -10.59 -15.19
CA ASN A 294 -22.48 -9.55 -14.25
C ASN A 294 -20.96 -9.25 -14.26
N GLN A 295 -20.24 -9.50 -15.36
CA GLN A 295 -18.82 -9.15 -15.49
C GLN A 295 -18.52 -8.11 -16.57
N VAL A 296 -17.58 -7.22 -16.26
CA VAL A 296 -17.01 -6.19 -17.15
C VAL A 296 -15.49 -6.34 -17.14
N LEU A 297 -14.91 -6.30 -18.33
CA LEU A 297 -13.48 -6.16 -18.59
C LEU A 297 -13.35 -5.02 -19.61
N ILE A 298 -12.47 -4.06 -19.37
CA ILE A 298 -12.20 -2.94 -20.27
C ILE A 298 -10.76 -3.02 -20.78
N SER A 299 -10.53 -2.45 -21.96
CA SER A 299 -9.19 -2.34 -22.56
C SER A 299 -8.91 -0.94 -23.08
N ARG A 300 -7.63 -0.58 -23.06
CA ARG A 300 -7.06 0.53 -23.82
C ARG A 300 -5.81 0.02 -24.54
N SER A 301 -5.78 0.18 -25.87
CA SER A 301 -4.58 -0.07 -26.66
C SER A 301 -3.64 1.15 -26.57
N PRO A 302 -2.31 0.92 -26.49
CA PRO A 302 -1.34 2.01 -26.53
C PRO A 302 -1.41 2.73 -27.89
N PRO A 303 -1.17 4.05 -27.95
CA PRO A 303 -1.13 4.79 -29.22
C PRO A 303 0.05 4.33 -30.07
N LEU A 304 -0.21 4.03 -31.35
CA LEU A 304 0.79 3.56 -32.31
C LEU A 304 1.30 4.74 -33.15
N GLU A 305 2.62 4.96 -33.18
CA GLU A 305 3.20 6.11 -33.89
C GLU A 305 2.95 6.11 -35.41
N VAL A 306 2.69 4.94 -35.99
CA VAL A 306 2.68 4.71 -37.45
C VAL A 306 1.27 4.72 -38.06
N VAL A 307 0.23 4.44 -37.27
CA VAL A 307 -1.16 4.39 -37.74
C VAL A 307 -2.05 4.95 -36.63
N LYS A 308 -2.86 5.97 -36.93
CA LYS A 308 -3.92 6.43 -36.01
C LYS A 308 -5.22 5.70 -36.31
N LEU A 309 -5.51 4.60 -35.61
CA LEU A 309 -6.84 4.00 -35.64
C LEU A 309 -7.83 4.84 -34.81
N PRO A 310 -9.13 4.92 -35.16
CA PRO A 310 -10.13 5.70 -34.42
C PRO A 310 -10.45 5.24 -32.98
N ARG A 311 -9.71 4.27 -32.43
CA ARG A 311 -9.94 3.65 -31.11
C ARG A 311 -8.70 3.62 -30.21
N GLU A 312 -7.60 4.25 -30.63
CA GLU A 312 -6.39 4.32 -29.81
C GLU A 312 -6.53 5.35 -28.68
N ASP A 313 -5.88 5.05 -27.54
CA ASP A 313 -5.94 5.83 -26.28
C ASP A 313 -7.35 6.03 -25.69
N ILE A 314 -8.33 5.21 -26.08
CA ILE A 314 -9.71 5.24 -25.59
C ILE A 314 -10.04 3.95 -24.82
N TRP A 315 -10.52 4.10 -23.58
CA TRP A 315 -11.05 3.01 -22.76
C TRP A 315 -12.40 2.53 -23.30
N HIS A 316 -12.47 1.24 -23.63
CA HIS A 316 -13.68 0.62 -24.18
C HIS A 316 -13.94 -0.74 -23.54
N ARG A 317 -15.21 -1.13 -23.46
CA ARG A 317 -15.60 -2.45 -22.98
C ARG A 317 -15.18 -3.55 -23.96
N ILE A 318 -14.63 -4.64 -23.44
CA ILE A 318 -14.40 -5.87 -24.21
C ILE A 318 -15.71 -6.66 -24.33
N GLY A 319 -16.06 -7.07 -25.55
CA GLY A 319 -17.25 -7.87 -25.85
C GLY A 319 -17.28 -9.23 -25.13
N LYS A 320 -18.48 -9.84 -25.01
CA LYS A 320 -18.66 -11.07 -24.23
C LYS A 320 -18.29 -12.37 -24.96
N THR A 321 -18.37 -12.41 -26.29
CA THR A 321 -18.28 -13.68 -27.03
C THR A 321 -17.03 -13.68 -27.91
N ASN A 322 -16.18 -14.70 -27.75
CA ASN A 322 -14.95 -14.91 -28.51
C ASN A 322 -14.05 -13.66 -28.59
N ALA A 323 -13.95 -12.89 -27.49
CA ALA A 323 -13.15 -11.69 -27.48
C ALA A 323 -11.66 -12.01 -27.42
N ILE A 324 -10.92 -11.48 -28.40
CA ILE A 324 -9.50 -11.71 -28.59
C ILE A 324 -8.71 -10.66 -27.80
N LEU A 325 -7.79 -11.12 -26.95
CA LEU A 325 -6.89 -10.28 -26.15
C LEU A 325 -5.51 -10.23 -26.78
N ASN A 326 -4.91 -9.04 -26.84
CA ASN A 326 -3.58 -8.83 -27.41
C ASN A 326 -2.59 -8.42 -26.32
N THR A 327 -1.30 -8.68 -26.59
CA THR A 327 -0.20 -8.10 -25.83
C THR A 327 -0.18 -6.58 -25.98
N THR A 328 0.44 -5.89 -25.02
CA THR A 328 0.55 -4.41 -24.91
C THR A 328 -0.77 -3.65 -24.66
N ASP A 329 -1.94 -4.25 -24.89
CA ASP A 329 -3.21 -3.69 -24.42
C ASP A 329 -3.24 -3.72 -22.88
N SER A 330 -3.54 -2.58 -22.25
CA SER A 330 -3.81 -2.54 -20.81
C SER A 330 -5.24 -2.99 -20.54
N LEU A 331 -5.40 -3.91 -19.59
CA LEU A 331 -6.66 -4.58 -19.26
C LEU A 331 -7.05 -4.25 -17.80
N ILE A 332 -8.27 -3.76 -17.59
CA ILE A 332 -8.78 -3.41 -16.26
C ILE A 332 -10.10 -4.14 -15.98
N ALA A 333 -10.18 -4.74 -14.80
CA ALA A 333 -11.42 -5.09 -14.14
C ALA A 333 -11.85 -3.90 -13.27
N PRO A 334 -12.94 -3.19 -13.60
CA PRO A 334 -13.38 -2.05 -12.80
C PRO A 334 -13.87 -2.52 -11.41
N PRO A 335 -13.96 -1.60 -10.42
CA PRO A 335 -14.27 -1.96 -9.04
C PRO A 335 -15.54 -2.81 -8.88
N GLY A 336 -15.41 -3.96 -8.21
CA GLY A 336 -16.47 -4.94 -7.99
C GLY A 336 -16.70 -5.97 -9.11
N TYR A 337 -15.87 -5.99 -10.16
CA TYR A 337 -15.91 -7.01 -11.22
C TYR A 337 -14.72 -7.97 -11.12
N HIS A 338 -14.95 -9.26 -11.40
CA HIS A 338 -13.99 -10.36 -11.27
C HIS A 338 -13.82 -11.18 -12.59
N PRO A 339 -13.39 -10.57 -13.71
CA PRO A 339 -13.31 -11.24 -15.01
C PRO A 339 -12.16 -12.28 -15.08
N GLU A 340 -12.42 -13.36 -15.83
CA GLU A 340 -11.57 -14.56 -15.97
C GLU A 340 -10.97 -14.68 -17.39
N ILE A 341 -9.67 -14.42 -17.52
CA ILE A 341 -8.91 -14.49 -18.76
C ILE A 341 -8.24 -15.86 -18.91
N LYS A 342 -8.31 -16.43 -20.12
CA LYS A 342 -7.66 -17.70 -20.48
C LYS A 342 -6.59 -17.43 -21.54
N LEU A 343 -5.31 -17.64 -21.21
CA LEU A 343 -4.20 -17.51 -22.15
C LEU A 343 -4.03 -18.80 -22.98
N LEU A 344 -3.53 -18.67 -24.21
CA LEU A 344 -3.34 -19.80 -25.13
C LEU A 344 -2.35 -20.86 -24.60
N SER A 345 -1.50 -20.49 -23.63
CA SER A 345 -0.56 -21.38 -22.93
C SER A 345 -1.18 -22.27 -21.84
N GLY A 346 -2.47 -22.09 -21.53
CA GLY A 346 -3.15 -22.79 -20.42
C GLY A 346 -2.95 -22.13 -19.05
N VAL A 347 -2.42 -20.90 -19.01
CA VAL A 347 -2.46 -20.04 -17.81
C VAL A 347 -3.83 -19.37 -17.72
N HIS A 348 -4.45 -19.46 -16.54
CA HIS A 348 -5.70 -18.78 -16.23
C HIS A 348 -5.44 -17.60 -15.28
N ILE A 349 -5.96 -16.41 -15.60
CA ILE A 349 -5.79 -15.19 -14.80
C ILE A 349 -7.18 -14.64 -14.47
N GLN A 350 -7.53 -14.57 -13.20
CA GLN A 350 -8.74 -13.91 -12.73
C GLN A 350 -8.37 -12.55 -12.12
N LEU A 351 -8.79 -11.47 -12.77
CA LEU A 351 -8.69 -10.14 -12.18
C LEU A 351 -9.75 -10.01 -11.09
N TRP A 352 -9.47 -9.21 -10.06
CA TRP A 352 -10.36 -9.05 -8.92
C TRP A 352 -10.48 -7.58 -8.51
N GLY A 353 -11.30 -6.82 -9.23
CA GLY A 353 -11.75 -5.51 -8.80
C GLY A 353 -12.69 -5.66 -7.61
N ASN A 354 -12.47 -4.88 -6.55
CA ASN A 354 -13.18 -4.95 -5.27
C ASN A 354 -14.05 -3.69 -5.05
N LEU A 355 -14.96 -3.74 -4.06
CA LEU A 355 -15.64 -2.55 -3.54
C LEU A 355 -15.52 -2.51 -2.01
N PRO A 356 -15.45 -1.32 -1.38
CA PRO A 356 -15.39 -1.19 0.07
C PRO A 356 -16.55 -1.89 0.81
N GLU A 357 -17.73 -2.04 0.20
CA GLU A 357 -18.85 -2.77 0.82
C GLU A 357 -18.71 -4.31 0.75
N LEU A 358 -17.83 -4.83 -0.11
CA LEU A 358 -17.58 -6.27 -0.28
C LEU A 358 -16.41 -6.72 0.59
N LEU A 359 -15.30 -5.98 0.55
CA LEU A 359 -14.11 -6.22 1.35
C LEU A 359 -13.46 -4.88 1.69
N ASN A 360 -13.29 -4.57 2.97
CA ASN A 360 -12.69 -3.31 3.44
C ASN A 360 -11.15 -3.35 3.30
N LEU A 361 -10.68 -3.28 2.06
CA LEU A 361 -9.27 -3.15 1.67
C LEU A 361 -9.12 -1.97 0.70
N PRO A 362 -7.96 -1.29 0.67
CA PRO A 362 -7.60 -0.27 -0.31
C PRO A 362 -7.20 -0.94 -1.65
N LEU A 363 -8.14 -1.68 -2.21
CA LEU A 363 -8.11 -2.26 -3.55
C LEU A 363 -9.47 -1.91 -4.16
N LEU A 364 -9.47 -1.20 -5.28
CA LEU A 364 -10.68 -0.83 -6.01
C LEU A 364 -10.70 -1.57 -7.34
N GLU A 365 -9.90 -1.14 -8.30
CA GLU A 365 -9.73 -1.80 -9.59
C GLU A 365 -8.71 -2.94 -9.51
N SER A 366 -8.61 -3.70 -10.60
CA SER A 366 -7.50 -4.61 -10.87
C SER A 366 -7.02 -4.40 -12.29
N ALA A 367 -5.74 -4.08 -12.46
CA ALA A 367 -5.15 -3.68 -13.74
C ALA A 367 -3.90 -4.51 -14.06
N ILE A 368 -3.84 -5.03 -15.30
CA ILE A 368 -2.68 -5.75 -15.83
C ILE A 368 -2.37 -5.32 -17.27
N THR A 369 -1.12 -5.43 -17.66
CA THR A 369 -0.70 -5.37 -19.07
C THR A 369 -0.01 -6.67 -19.45
N LEU A 370 -0.50 -7.33 -20.51
CA LEU A 370 0.02 -8.62 -20.96
C LEU A 370 1.16 -8.42 -21.98
N PHE A 371 2.23 -9.22 -21.88
CA PHE A 371 3.37 -9.19 -22.80
C PHE A 371 3.57 -10.53 -23.48
N PHE A 372 4.22 -10.53 -24.65
CA PHE A 372 4.55 -11.77 -25.35
C PHE A 372 5.60 -12.53 -24.53
N PRO A 373 5.32 -13.76 -24.05
CA PRO A 373 6.25 -14.50 -23.23
C PRO A 373 7.45 -14.96 -24.05
N LYS A 374 8.66 -14.81 -23.48
CA LYS A 374 9.88 -15.37 -24.08
C LYS A 374 9.91 -16.88 -23.81
N GLU A 375 10.52 -17.65 -24.72
CA GLU A 375 10.45 -19.12 -24.88
C GLU A 375 10.44 -20.01 -23.60
N LYS A 376 10.99 -19.53 -22.47
CA LYS A 376 11.00 -20.25 -21.19
C LYS A 376 9.79 -20.00 -20.28
N TYR A 377 8.84 -19.15 -20.66
CA TYR A 377 7.62 -18.82 -19.91
C TYR A 377 6.34 -19.15 -20.67
N ASP A 378 5.27 -19.44 -19.93
CA ASP A 378 3.90 -19.55 -20.40
C ASP A 378 3.15 -18.21 -20.38
N ALA A 379 3.60 -17.24 -19.56
CA ALA A 379 3.06 -15.88 -19.48
C ALA A 379 4.13 -14.87 -19.00
N ASP A 380 4.07 -13.64 -19.50
CA ASP A 380 4.81 -12.47 -18.99
C ASP A 380 3.80 -11.31 -18.90
N LEU A 381 3.63 -10.70 -17.72
CA LEU A 381 2.68 -9.61 -17.48
C LEU A 381 3.23 -8.62 -16.45
N SER A 382 2.70 -7.39 -16.46
CA SER A 382 2.77 -6.50 -15.29
C SER A 382 1.47 -6.57 -14.51
N LEU A 383 1.60 -6.58 -13.18
CA LEU A 383 0.49 -6.22 -12.29
C LEU A 383 0.62 -4.72 -12.06
N ASP A 384 -0.29 -3.97 -12.66
CA ASP A 384 -0.25 -2.51 -12.66
C ASP A 384 -1.05 -1.94 -11.48
N SER A 385 -2.11 -2.64 -11.00
CA SER A 385 -2.75 -2.38 -9.69
C SER A 385 -3.67 -3.54 -9.25
N GLY A 386 -4.02 -3.55 -7.97
CA GLY A 386 -5.12 -4.38 -7.46
C GLY A 386 -4.75 -5.83 -7.13
N ARG A 387 -5.76 -6.71 -7.17
CA ARG A 387 -5.64 -8.16 -6.91
C ARG A 387 -5.80 -8.97 -8.19
N ILE A 388 -4.98 -10.00 -8.37
CA ILE A 388 -5.19 -11.06 -9.37
C ILE A 388 -4.99 -12.45 -8.78
N PHE A 389 -5.72 -13.44 -9.27
CA PHE A 389 -5.41 -14.86 -9.06
C PHE A 389 -4.85 -15.46 -10.34
N ILE A 390 -3.79 -16.27 -10.24
CA ILE A 390 -3.21 -16.99 -11.38
C ILE A 390 -3.22 -18.49 -11.09
N ARG A 391 -3.79 -19.28 -12.01
CA ARG A 391 -3.94 -20.74 -11.89
C ARG A 391 -3.31 -21.47 -13.07
N ASN A 392 -2.66 -22.59 -12.78
CA ASN A 392 -2.22 -23.54 -13.79
C ASN A 392 -3.41 -24.39 -14.27
N ASP A 393 -3.95 -24.10 -15.47
CA ASP A 393 -5.01 -24.88 -16.11
C ASP A 393 -4.50 -25.81 -17.22
N LYS A 394 -3.18 -25.96 -17.37
CA LYS A 394 -2.54 -26.92 -18.29
C LYS A 394 -2.90 -28.34 -17.87
N ALA A 395 -3.14 -29.22 -18.85
CA ALA A 395 -3.54 -30.60 -18.61
C ALA A 395 -2.45 -31.43 -17.89
N PHE A 396 -1.18 -31.06 -18.05
CA PHE A 396 -0.03 -31.67 -17.40
C PHE A 396 1.13 -30.67 -17.30
N GLY A 397 2.02 -30.92 -16.34
CA GLY A 397 3.26 -30.15 -16.15
C GLY A 397 3.07 -28.76 -15.54
N PRO A 398 4.18 -28.04 -15.29
CA PRO A 398 4.18 -26.74 -14.64
C PRO A 398 3.74 -25.62 -15.58
N ALA A 399 3.25 -24.52 -14.99
CA ALA A 399 3.09 -23.23 -15.66
C ALA A 399 4.14 -22.24 -15.15
N ARG A 400 4.91 -21.62 -16.05
CA ARG A 400 5.95 -20.62 -15.73
C ARG A 400 5.44 -19.23 -16.05
N ILE A 401 5.12 -18.45 -15.04
CA ILE A 401 4.63 -17.07 -15.17
C ILE A 401 5.73 -16.10 -14.73
N ARG A 402 5.91 -15.02 -15.48
CA ARG A 402 6.65 -13.83 -15.06
C ARG A 402 5.65 -12.73 -14.70
N VAL A 403 5.81 -12.17 -13.51
CA VAL A 403 5.06 -10.99 -13.05
C VAL A 403 6.04 -9.85 -12.81
N ARG A 404 5.74 -8.69 -13.37
CA ARG A 404 6.50 -7.45 -13.23
C ARG A 404 5.71 -6.51 -12.33
N VAL A 405 6.24 -6.20 -11.16
CA VAL A 405 5.67 -5.19 -10.26
C VAL A 405 6.36 -3.88 -10.61
N ARG A 406 5.57 -2.93 -11.15
CA ARG A 406 6.08 -1.64 -11.63
C ARG A 406 5.96 -0.57 -10.57
N GLU A 407 7.05 0.17 -10.38
CA GLU A 407 7.11 1.45 -9.67
C GLU A 407 7.41 2.55 -10.71
N PRO A 408 6.47 3.47 -10.98
CA PRO A 408 6.70 4.57 -11.93
C PRO A 408 7.62 5.64 -11.32
N ILE A 409 8.75 5.92 -11.99
CA ILE A 409 9.74 6.90 -11.59
C ILE A 409 9.84 8.00 -12.64
N ARG A 410 9.70 9.26 -12.20
CA ARG A 410 9.78 10.46 -13.04
C ARG A 410 11.17 11.14 -13.02
N GLU A 411 12.08 10.68 -12.16
CA GLU A 411 13.48 11.13 -12.17
C GLU A 411 14.28 10.43 -13.27
N LEU A 412 14.66 11.21 -14.30
CA LEU A 412 15.77 10.87 -15.17
C LEU A 412 17.10 10.97 -14.39
N PRO A 413 18.02 10.00 -14.53
CA PRO A 413 19.40 10.20 -14.12
C PRO A 413 19.95 11.48 -14.76
N LYS A 414 20.68 12.30 -13.99
CA LYS A 414 21.13 13.64 -14.41
C LYS A 414 21.96 13.63 -15.70
N ASP A 415 22.56 12.49 -16.02
CA ASP A 415 23.47 12.29 -17.15
C ASP A 415 22.79 11.61 -18.37
N GLU A 416 21.56 11.09 -18.23
CA GLU A 416 20.87 10.32 -19.28
C GLU A 416 19.92 11.22 -20.11
N LYS A 417 20.35 11.56 -21.33
CA LYS A 417 19.52 12.29 -22.29
C LYS A 417 18.64 11.30 -23.06
N LEU A 418 17.32 11.44 -22.90
CA LEU A 418 16.31 10.76 -23.72
C LEU A 418 16.57 10.96 -25.22
N ALA A 419 16.36 9.90 -26.01
CA ALA A 419 16.34 10.00 -27.46
C ALA A 419 15.10 10.80 -27.93
N PRO A 420 15.15 11.48 -29.10
CA PRO A 420 13.99 12.15 -29.67
C PRO A 420 12.79 11.20 -29.81
N GLY A 421 11.64 11.58 -29.23
CA GLY A 421 10.42 10.76 -29.18
C GLY A 421 10.23 9.93 -27.90
N GLN A 422 11.29 9.70 -27.12
CA GLN A 422 11.24 8.84 -25.94
C GLN A 422 10.54 9.53 -24.75
N LYS A 423 9.49 8.90 -24.19
CA LYS A 423 8.76 9.43 -23.02
C LYS A 423 9.59 9.33 -21.73
N PRO A 424 9.47 10.28 -20.78
CA PRO A 424 10.33 10.37 -19.58
C PRO A 424 9.91 9.45 -18.41
N TYR A 425 9.25 8.33 -18.70
CA TYR A 425 8.83 7.37 -17.66
C TYR A 425 9.86 6.25 -17.55
N LEU A 426 10.68 6.31 -16.51
CA LEU A 426 11.50 5.18 -16.08
C LEU A 426 10.64 4.32 -15.15
N PHE A 427 10.57 3.01 -15.41
CA PHE A 427 9.94 2.07 -14.48
C PHE A 427 11.02 1.28 -13.78
N LYS A 428 10.98 1.25 -12.45
CA LYS A 428 11.68 0.24 -11.67
C LYS A 428 10.77 -0.99 -11.64
N GLU A 429 11.19 -2.05 -12.31
CA GLU A 429 10.48 -3.34 -12.34
C GLU A 429 11.11 -4.30 -11.31
N GLU A 430 10.37 -4.63 -10.25
CA GLU A 430 10.67 -5.80 -9.42
C GLU A 430 10.06 -7.03 -10.10
N VAL A 431 10.86 -8.07 -10.38
CA VAL A 431 10.44 -9.16 -11.27
C VAL A 431 10.40 -10.50 -10.55
N TRP A 432 9.21 -11.07 -10.53
CA TRP A 432 8.88 -12.35 -9.91
C TRP A 432 8.73 -13.42 -11.00
N ASP A 433 9.64 -14.38 -11.02
CA ASP A 433 9.53 -15.59 -11.84
C ASP A 433 8.87 -16.69 -10.99
N ILE A 434 7.63 -17.04 -11.29
CA ILE A 434 6.82 -18.00 -10.52
C ILE A 434 6.56 -19.25 -11.36
N THR A 435 6.86 -20.43 -10.83
CA THR A 435 6.54 -21.72 -11.45
C THR A 435 5.48 -22.44 -10.63
N LEU A 436 4.24 -22.49 -11.14
CA LEU A 436 3.16 -23.27 -10.57
C LEU A 436 3.38 -24.74 -10.94
N LEU A 437 3.83 -25.56 -9.99
CA LEU A 437 4.41 -26.88 -10.27
C LEU A 437 3.38 -27.91 -10.74
N GLU A 438 2.18 -27.87 -10.16
CA GLU A 438 1.14 -28.88 -10.33
C GLU A 438 -0.10 -28.26 -11.02
N PRO A 439 -0.81 -28.97 -11.91
CA PRO A 439 -2.10 -28.52 -12.41
C PRO A 439 -3.07 -28.17 -11.26
N LYS A 440 -3.88 -27.12 -11.46
CA LYS A 440 -4.77 -26.50 -10.46
C LYS A 440 -4.10 -25.86 -9.23
N THR A 441 -2.76 -25.78 -9.18
CA THR A 441 -2.06 -24.81 -8.30
C THR A 441 -2.54 -23.40 -8.63
N GLU A 442 -2.92 -22.63 -7.60
CA GLU A 442 -3.40 -21.26 -7.71
C GLU A 442 -2.68 -20.35 -6.71
N ILE A 443 -2.26 -19.18 -7.18
CA ILE A 443 -1.72 -18.07 -6.38
C ILE A 443 -2.67 -16.88 -6.39
N CYS A 444 -2.65 -16.09 -5.30
CA CYS A 444 -3.23 -14.76 -5.21
C CYS A 444 -2.09 -13.75 -5.12
N LEU A 445 -2.16 -12.68 -5.91
CA LEU A 445 -1.19 -11.60 -5.93
C LEU A 445 -1.92 -10.28 -5.66
N ASP A 446 -1.58 -9.62 -4.54
CA ASP A 446 -2.09 -8.29 -4.20
C ASP A 446 -0.99 -7.25 -4.40
N ARG A 447 -1.32 -6.15 -5.07
CA ARG A 447 -0.49 -4.94 -5.23
C ARG A 447 -1.23 -3.75 -4.61
N PHE A 448 -0.84 -3.40 -3.39
CA PHE A 448 -1.38 -2.25 -2.66
C PHE A 448 -0.48 -1.02 -2.86
N GLU A 449 -1.09 0.15 -2.97
CA GLU A 449 -0.38 1.43 -2.97
C GLU A 449 -1.08 2.46 -2.10
N GLY A 450 -0.30 3.34 -1.47
CA GLY A 450 -0.83 4.48 -0.73
C GLY A 450 0.22 5.23 0.07
N TYR A 451 -0.14 6.43 0.53
CA TYR A 451 0.68 7.17 1.48
C TYR A 451 0.47 6.64 2.91
N PRO A 452 1.52 6.13 3.58
CA PRO A 452 1.41 5.71 4.96
C PRO A 452 1.23 6.92 5.91
N PRO A 453 0.66 6.71 7.11
CA PRO A 453 0.42 7.78 8.08
C PRO A 453 1.67 8.61 8.40
N GLY A 454 1.54 9.94 8.33
CA GLY A 454 2.60 10.92 8.59
C GLY A 454 3.29 11.46 7.34
N VAL A 455 3.18 10.81 6.18
CA VAL A 455 3.70 11.35 4.92
C VAL A 455 2.84 12.54 4.51
N SER A 456 3.35 13.75 4.70
CA SER A 456 2.67 15.00 4.33
C SER A 456 2.74 15.24 2.81
N TYR A 457 1.78 16.00 2.26
CA TYR A 457 1.90 16.51 0.89
C TYR A 457 3.14 17.42 0.73
N SER A 458 3.75 17.41 -0.46
CA SER A 458 4.85 18.30 -0.84
C SER A 458 4.68 18.82 -2.26
N ARG A 459 4.86 20.14 -2.46
CA ARG A 459 4.92 20.76 -3.79
C ARG A 459 6.12 20.31 -4.64
N ARG A 460 7.08 19.60 -4.06
CA ARG A 460 8.29 19.12 -4.73
C ARG A 460 8.43 17.61 -4.62
N TYR A 461 8.91 16.99 -5.69
CA TYR A 461 9.11 15.55 -5.84
C TYR A 461 10.11 14.92 -4.84
N ASN A 462 10.86 15.76 -4.11
CA ASN A 462 11.83 15.45 -3.06
C ASN A 462 11.27 14.72 -1.81
N ASN A 463 10.06 14.16 -1.89
CA ASN A 463 9.33 13.58 -0.76
C ASN A 463 9.07 12.09 -1.00
N GLU A 464 8.86 11.33 0.06
CA GLU A 464 8.80 9.87 0.00
C GLU A 464 7.67 9.36 -0.94
N SER A 465 8.03 8.54 -1.94
CA SER A 465 7.08 7.91 -2.87
C SER A 465 6.03 7.05 -2.13
N PRO A 466 4.82 6.86 -2.68
CA PRO A 466 3.81 5.98 -2.10
C PRO A 466 4.39 4.62 -1.68
N LYS A 467 3.92 4.08 -0.55
CA LYS A 467 4.30 2.72 -0.13
C LYS A 467 3.60 1.75 -1.08
N LEU A 468 4.39 1.08 -1.90
CA LEU A 468 3.97 -0.01 -2.76
C LEU A 468 4.27 -1.32 -2.03
N GLU A 469 3.24 -2.13 -1.79
CA GLU A 469 3.36 -3.43 -1.13
C GLU A 469 2.84 -4.54 -2.05
N PHE A 470 3.62 -5.60 -2.17
CA PHE A 470 3.28 -6.77 -2.98
C PHE A 470 3.23 -8.02 -2.10
N TYR A 471 2.08 -8.69 -2.12
CA TYR A 471 1.83 -9.93 -1.38
C TYR A 471 1.61 -11.07 -2.38
N CYS A 472 2.43 -12.11 -2.28
CA CYS A 472 2.29 -13.34 -3.07
C CYS A 472 1.82 -14.48 -2.17
N GLY A 473 0.54 -14.83 -2.26
CA GLY A 473 -0.09 -15.93 -1.55
C GLY A 473 -0.21 -17.19 -2.39
N LEU A 474 0.37 -18.30 -1.95
CA LEU A 474 0.13 -19.62 -2.51
C LEU A 474 -1.14 -20.21 -1.89
N VAL A 475 -2.25 -20.15 -2.63
CA VAL A 475 -3.60 -20.52 -2.16
C VAL A 475 -3.83 -22.02 -2.28
N SER A 476 -3.35 -22.68 -3.35
CA SER A 476 -3.45 -24.13 -3.53
C SER A 476 -2.22 -24.72 -4.25
N GLY A 477 -1.97 -26.01 -4.05
CA GLY A 477 -0.89 -26.74 -4.74
C GLY A 477 0.52 -26.40 -4.25
N LYS A 478 1.48 -26.40 -5.18
CA LYS A 478 2.90 -26.11 -4.92
C LYS A 478 3.50 -25.18 -5.97
N ALA A 479 4.45 -24.34 -5.55
CA ALA A 479 5.15 -23.43 -6.45
C ALA A 479 6.65 -23.28 -6.12
N ASP A 480 7.43 -22.96 -7.16
CA ASP A 480 8.75 -22.33 -7.01
C ASP A 480 8.61 -20.83 -7.29
N ILE A 481 9.31 -19.98 -6.53
CA ILE A 481 9.33 -18.52 -6.70
C ILE A 481 10.78 -18.03 -6.72
N ARG A 482 11.16 -17.27 -7.75
CA ARG A 482 12.41 -16.49 -7.79
C ARG A 482 12.12 -14.99 -7.86
N VAL A 483 12.87 -14.23 -7.07
CA VAL A 483 12.88 -12.76 -7.06
C VAL A 483 14.34 -12.29 -7.00
N GLY A 484 14.81 -11.61 -8.04
CA GLY A 484 16.24 -11.34 -8.24
C GLY A 484 17.07 -12.64 -8.18
N PHE A 485 18.10 -12.66 -7.33
CA PHE A 485 18.92 -13.85 -7.05
C PHE A 485 18.35 -14.81 -5.99
N LYS A 486 17.22 -14.49 -5.34
CA LYS A 486 16.64 -15.33 -4.28
C LYS A 486 15.68 -16.36 -4.90
N GLU A 487 15.96 -17.65 -4.72
CA GLU A 487 15.09 -18.75 -5.15
C GLU A 487 14.48 -19.49 -3.95
N PHE A 488 13.18 -19.76 -4.02
CA PHE A 488 12.40 -20.47 -3.01
C PHE A 488 11.67 -21.61 -3.70
N LEU A 489 12.10 -22.86 -3.44
CA LEU A 489 11.66 -24.03 -4.19
C LEU A 489 10.72 -24.91 -3.36
N ASN A 490 9.77 -25.57 -4.04
CA ASN A 490 8.78 -26.49 -3.47
C ASN A 490 7.96 -25.89 -2.31
N LEU A 491 7.57 -24.61 -2.42
CA LEU A 491 6.63 -24.00 -1.49
C LEU A 491 5.27 -24.72 -1.56
N THR A 492 4.62 -24.88 -0.41
CA THR A 492 3.34 -25.59 -0.26
C THR A 492 2.25 -24.66 0.29
N SER A 493 1.03 -24.74 -0.21
CA SER A 493 -0.10 -23.99 0.36
C SER A 493 -0.40 -24.41 1.83
N PRO A 494 -0.80 -23.46 2.71
CA PRO A 494 -0.82 -22.01 2.48
C PRO A 494 0.54 -21.39 2.81
N SER A 495 1.05 -20.55 1.90
CA SER A 495 2.30 -19.79 2.08
C SER A 495 2.13 -18.36 1.60
N LEU A 496 2.81 -17.41 2.26
CA LEU A 496 2.84 -15.99 1.94
C LEU A 496 4.30 -15.53 1.78
N MET A 497 4.53 -14.68 0.79
CA MET A 497 5.75 -13.85 0.66
C MET A 497 5.33 -12.39 0.53
N THR A 498 6.07 -11.47 1.15
CA THR A 498 5.82 -10.01 1.07
C THR A 498 7.06 -9.26 0.59
N TRP A 499 6.81 -8.13 -0.08
CA TRP A 499 7.82 -7.17 -0.53
C TRP A 499 7.25 -5.75 -0.44
N ASP A 500 8.11 -4.77 -0.16
CA ASP A 500 7.78 -3.35 -0.20
C ASP A 500 8.91 -2.51 -0.80
N ASN A 501 8.56 -1.38 -1.42
CA ASN A 501 9.52 -0.42 -1.98
C ASN A 501 10.24 0.45 -0.93
N ARG A 502 9.74 0.50 0.32
CA ARG A 502 10.21 1.38 1.40
C ARG A 502 11.24 0.74 2.35
N GLY A 503 11.86 -0.37 1.93
CA GLY A 503 13.08 -0.91 2.54
C GLY A 503 12.89 -2.03 3.56
N GLY A 504 11.67 -2.56 3.73
CA GLY A 504 11.50 -3.92 4.25
C GLY A 504 11.89 -4.95 3.18
N GLY A 505 11.47 -4.72 1.93
CA GLY A 505 11.83 -5.53 0.76
C GLY A 505 11.37 -6.99 0.88
N LEU A 506 11.97 -7.88 0.09
CA LEU A 506 11.53 -9.28 0.06
C LEU A 506 11.79 -10.03 1.38
N LYS A 507 10.73 -10.28 2.14
CA LYS A 507 10.70 -11.15 3.33
C LYS A 507 10.74 -12.63 2.92
N ALA A 508 11.11 -13.51 3.84
CA ALA A 508 11.13 -14.96 3.61
C ALA A 508 9.69 -15.53 3.55
N PRO A 509 9.46 -16.69 2.89
CA PRO A 509 8.18 -17.37 2.91
C PRO A 509 7.75 -17.75 4.33
N GLU A 510 6.51 -17.46 4.69
CA GLU A 510 5.89 -17.83 5.96
C GLU A 510 4.48 -18.42 5.75
N ARG A 511 3.91 -19.02 6.79
CA ARG A 511 2.49 -19.43 6.76
C ARG A 511 1.62 -18.21 7.12
N PRO A 512 0.70 -17.76 6.25
CA PRO A 512 -0.22 -16.68 6.60
C PRO A 512 -1.16 -17.09 7.74
N ASN A 513 -1.64 -16.12 8.50
CA ASN A 513 -2.67 -16.34 9.50
C ASN A 513 -4.04 -16.63 8.85
N ASP A 514 -4.96 -17.25 9.60
CA ASP A 514 -6.23 -17.72 9.05
C ASP A 514 -7.15 -16.57 8.57
N ASN A 515 -6.97 -15.34 9.09
CA ASN A 515 -7.69 -14.15 8.62
C ASN A 515 -7.23 -13.75 7.20
N LEU A 516 -5.92 -13.77 6.93
CA LEU A 516 -5.35 -13.51 5.60
C LEU A 516 -5.76 -14.60 4.59
N ILE A 517 -5.80 -15.87 5.02
CA ILE A 517 -6.35 -16.97 4.21
C ILE A 517 -7.82 -16.71 3.87
N GLY A 518 -8.62 -16.24 4.84
CA GLY A 518 -10.01 -15.81 4.61
C GLY A 518 -10.15 -14.63 3.66
N ILE A 519 -9.24 -13.65 3.72
CA ILE A 519 -9.19 -12.47 2.84
C ILE A 519 -8.89 -12.83 1.38
N TRP A 520 -8.17 -13.92 1.13
CA TRP A 520 -7.95 -14.48 -0.23
C TRP A 520 -8.99 -15.51 -0.66
N SER A 521 -10.03 -15.76 0.15
CA SER A 521 -11.17 -16.56 -0.29
C SER A 521 -11.93 -15.87 -1.41
N LYS A 522 -12.19 -16.60 -2.50
CA LYS A 522 -13.11 -16.16 -3.56
C LYS A 522 -14.59 -16.20 -3.11
N GLU A 523 -14.87 -16.82 -1.95
CA GLU A 523 -16.18 -16.86 -1.31
C GLU A 523 -16.27 -15.82 -0.19
N THR A 524 -16.46 -14.54 -0.56
CA THR A 524 -16.66 -13.44 0.39
C THR A 524 -18.05 -13.53 1.04
N ASN A 525 -18.13 -14.36 2.09
CA ASN A 525 -19.36 -14.57 2.87
C ASN A 525 -19.67 -13.43 3.85
N VAL A 526 -18.69 -12.56 4.14
CA VAL A 526 -18.92 -11.30 4.87
C VAL A 526 -19.45 -10.26 3.89
N ARG A 527 -20.57 -9.61 4.24
CA ARG A 527 -21.13 -8.47 3.51
C ARG A 527 -21.28 -7.28 4.45
N LEU A 528 -20.70 -6.14 4.08
CA LEU A 528 -20.82 -4.91 4.85
C LEU A 528 -22.12 -4.16 4.46
N PRO A 529 -22.55 -3.14 5.21
CA PRO A 529 -23.73 -2.36 4.83
C PRO A 529 -23.58 -1.75 3.43
N GLY A 530 -24.64 -1.82 2.62
CA GLY A 530 -24.63 -1.38 1.23
C GLY A 530 -24.20 -2.45 0.20
N ALA A 531 -23.63 -3.59 0.63
CA ALA A 531 -23.12 -4.61 -0.29
C ALA A 531 -24.18 -5.14 -1.28
N THR A 532 -25.43 -5.30 -0.83
CA THR A 532 -26.52 -5.81 -1.69
C THR A 532 -26.95 -4.75 -2.70
N GLU A 533 -26.96 -3.49 -2.30
CA GLU A 533 -27.26 -2.32 -3.12
C GLU A 533 -26.16 -2.10 -4.17
N SER A 534 -24.88 -2.27 -3.82
CA SER A 534 -23.72 -2.22 -4.71
C SER A 534 -23.70 -3.37 -5.71
N LEU A 535 -23.94 -4.63 -5.28
CA LEU A 535 -24.04 -5.79 -6.19
C LEU A 535 -25.19 -5.66 -7.20
N ASN A 536 -26.32 -5.10 -6.78
CA ASN A 536 -27.42 -4.78 -7.69
C ASN A 536 -27.06 -3.63 -8.65
N ALA A 537 -26.33 -2.61 -8.18
CA ALA A 537 -25.84 -1.51 -9.04
C ALA A 537 -24.86 -2.02 -10.11
N LEU A 538 -23.86 -2.84 -9.74
CA LEU A 538 -22.95 -3.52 -10.67
C LEU A 538 -23.70 -4.30 -11.75
N GLY A 539 -24.73 -5.06 -11.35
CA GLY A 539 -25.57 -5.84 -12.26
C GLY A 539 -26.45 -4.99 -13.17
N ASP A 540 -26.80 -3.76 -12.79
CA ASP A 540 -27.52 -2.81 -13.66
C ASP A 540 -26.59 -2.08 -14.64
N LEU A 541 -25.42 -1.63 -14.17
CA LEU A 541 -24.40 -1.00 -15.01
C LEU A 541 -23.89 -1.96 -16.09
N GLU A 542 -23.66 -3.23 -15.72
CA GLU A 542 -23.20 -4.27 -16.66
C GLU A 542 -24.14 -4.44 -17.86
N LYS A 543 -25.46 -4.32 -17.63
CA LYS A 543 -26.50 -4.37 -18.69
C LYS A 543 -26.50 -3.10 -19.56
N ARG A 544 -26.33 -1.91 -18.96
CA ARG A 544 -26.29 -0.64 -19.73
C ARG A 544 -25.12 -0.64 -20.70
N LEU A 545 -23.95 -1.09 -20.23
CA LEU A 545 -22.77 -1.33 -21.04
C LEU A 545 -22.91 -2.50 -22.07
N GLN A 546 -24.09 -3.10 -22.27
CA GLN A 546 -24.41 -4.01 -23.39
C GLN A 546 -25.29 -3.34 -24.47
N GLY A 547 -25.91 -2.18 -24.19
CA GLY A 547 -27.03 -1.66 -24.98
C GLY A 547 -26.67 -1.10 -26.36
N ASN A 548 -25.39 -0.80 -26.60
CA ASN A 548 -24.93 -0.09 -27.79
C ASN A 548 -24.29 -1.05 -28.79
N ALA A 549 -24.51 -0.81 -30.09
CA ALA A 549 -23.99 -1.65 -31.18
C ALA A 549 -22.50 -1.42 -31.49
N GLU A 550 -21.90 -0.39 -30.90
CA GLU A 550 -20.45 -0.15 -30.90
C GLU A 550 -19.87 -0.44 -29.50
N PRO A 551 -18.54 -0.67 -29.37
CA PRO A 551 -17.92 -0.85 -28.05
C PRO A 551 -18.20 0.38 -27.19
N ALA A 552 -18.92 0.18 -26.07
CA ALA A 552 -19.29 1.27 -25.18
C ALA A 552 -18.03 2.00 -24.69
N VAL A 553 -17.97 3.31 -24.97
CA VAL A 553 -16.97 4.22 -24.42
C VAL A 553 -17.33 4.45 -22.97
N VAL A 554 -16.56 3.82 -22.07
CA VAL A 554 -17.01 3.58 -20.69
C VAL A 554 -17.01 4.85 -19.85
N ASP A 555 -16.16 5.81 -20.19
CA ASP A 555 -16.13 7.16 -19.64
C ASP A 555 -17.45 7.91 -19.88
N VAL A 556 -17.96 7.94 -21.12
CA VAL A 556 -19.20 8.64 -21.48
C VAL A 556 -20.41 8.00 -20.79
N GLU A 557 -20.50 6.66 -20.80
CA GLU A 557 -21.58 5.93 -20.14
C GLU A 557 -21.58 6.16 -18.62
N TRP A 558 -20.45 5.97 -17.93
CA TRP A 558 -20.36 6.21 -16.49
C TRP A 558 -20.56 7.69 -16.12
N ALA A 559 -20.02 8.63 -16.92
CA ALA A 559 -20.24 10.07 -16.74
C ALA A 559 -21.73 10.43 -16.84
N SER A 560 -22.45 9.86 -17.80
CA SER A 560 -23.90 10.10 -17.94
C SER A 560 -24.71 9.58 -16.74
N ILE A 561 -24.27 8.48 -16.13
CA ILE A 561 -24.99 7.82 -15.04
C ILE A 561 -24.75 8.51 -13.70
N TRP A 562 -23.51 8.94 -13.39
CA TRP A 562 -23.29 9.65 -12.12
C TRP A 562 -23.75 11.12 -12.16
N LYS A 563 -23.74 11.78 -13.33
CA LYS A 563 -24.26 13.16 -13.47
C LYS A 563 -25.79 13.23 -13.49
N ASN A 564 -26.48 12.10 -13.60
CA ASN A 564 -27.93 12.06 -13.53
C ASN A 564 -28.43 12.01 -12.07
N GLU A 565 -28.93 13.13 -11.56
CA GLU A 565 -29.50 13.25 -10.21
C GLU A 565 -30.70 12.32 -9.95
N THR A 566 -31.41 11.87 -10.99
CA THR A 566 -32.52 10.92 -10.87
C THR A 566 -32.07 9.47 -10.65
N GLU A 567 -30.77 9.19 -10.79
CA GLU A 567 -30.21 7.86 -10.52
C GLU A 567 -30.05 7.56 -9.03
N LYS A 568 -30.20 6.27 -8.69
CA LYS A 568 -29.96 5.81 -7.32
C LYS A 568 -28.52 6.14 -6.89
N PRO A 569 -28.29 6.65 -5.67
CA PRO A 569 -26.94 6.97 -5.19
C PRO A 569 -25.93 5.83 -5.35
N SER A 570 -26.32 4.56 -5.14
CA SER A 570 -25.42 3.42 -5.39
C SER A 570 -24.98 3.30 -6.85
N ARG A 571 -25.87 3.54 -7.84
CA ARG A 571 -25.49 3.54 -9.26
C ARG A 571 -24.62 4.75 -9.63
N ARG A 572 -24.87 5.93 -9.02
CA ARG A 572 -23.98 7.11 -9.16
C ARG A 572 -22.58 6.82 -8.59
N ILE A 573 -22.49 6.18 -7.42
CA ILE A 573 -21.23 5.78 -6.75
C ILE A 573 -20.45 4.73 -7.56
N ILE A 574 -21.07 3.62 -7.97
CA ILE A 574 -20.34 2.58 -8.74
C ILE A 574 -19.91 3.09 -10.13
N ALA A 575 -20.67 4.01 -10.75
CA ALA A 575 -20.22 4.68 -11.97
C ALA A 575 -18.99 5.57 -11.74
N LEU A 576 -18.91 6.31 -10.62
CA LEU A 576 -17.71 7.06 -10.25
C LEU A 576 -16.51 6.15 -9.94
N PHE A 577 -16.71 5.00 -9.30
CA PHE A 577 -15.64 4.02 -9.10
C PHE A 577 -15.10 3.48 -10.45
N GLY A 578 -15.98 3.29 -11.44
CA GLY A 578 -15.54 3.01 -12.82
C GLY A 578 -14.68 4.14 -13.40
N LEU A 579 -15.08 5.40 -13.20
CA LEU A 579 -14.35 6.59 -13.65
C LEU A 579 -12.99 6.79 -12.95
N GLU A 580 -12.85 6.45 -11.67
CA GLU A 580 -11.56 6.44 -10.96
C GLU A 580 -10.58 5.45 -11.63
N SER A 581 -11.05 4.23 -11.94
CA SER A 581 -10.23 3.18 -12.56
C SER A 581 -9.73 3.49 -13.98
N ILE A 582 -10.15 4.63 -14.56
CA ILE A 582 -9.68 5.15 -15.85
C ILE A 582 -9.11 6.58 -15.75
N ASP A 583 -8.74 7.00 -14.54
CA ASP A 583 -8.07 8.28 -14.21
C ASP A 583 -8.90 9.56 -14.51
N ALA A 584 -10.23 9.49 -14.42
CA ALA A 584 -11.12 10.64 -14.64
C ALA A 584 -11.20 11.59 -13.43
N ILE A 585 -10.08 12.27 -13.14
CA ILE A 585 -9.89 13.22 -12.01
C ILE A 585 -11.01 14.27 -11.90
N ALA A 586 -11.50 14.74 -13.05
CA ALA A 586 -12.55 15.77 -13.13
C ALA A 586 -13.81 15.38 -12.34
N ASP A 587 -14.31 14.18 -12.61
CA ASP A 587 -15.57 13.65 -12.07
C ASP A 587 -15.45 13.30 -10.58
N MET A 588 -14.28 12.83 -10.14
CA MET A 588 -13.99 12.60 -8.73
C MET A 588 -13.98 13.90 -7.91
N LEU A 589 -13.40 14.98 -8.44
CA LEU A 589 -13.40 16.28 -7.78
C LEU A 589 -14.79 16.93 -7.76
N ASP A 590 -15.57 16.78 -8.84
CA ASP A 590 -16.93 17.30 -8.89
C ASP A 590 -17.84 16.52 -7.91
N ALA A 591 -17.65 15.21 -7.75
CA ALA A 591 -18.33 14.39 -6.74
C ALA A 591 -17.94 14.76 -5.28
N LEU A 592 -16.72 15.24 -5.04
CA LEU A 592 -16.33 15.81 -3.73
C LEU A 592 -17.08 17.12 -3.41
N GLY A 593 -17.61 17.79 -4.45
CA GLY A 593 -18.45 18.99 -4.36
C GLY A 593 -19.97 18.76 -4.31
N ASP A 594 -20.45 17.55 -4.63
CA ASP A 594 -21.88 17.20 -4.75
C ASP A 594 -22.64 17.40 -3.41
N GLU A 595 -23.92 17.79 -3.45
CA GLU A 595 -24.76 17.98 -2.25
C GLU A 595 -25.01 16.66 -1.49
N SER A 596 -24.92 15.52 -2.17
CA SER A 596 -25.13 14.18 -1.62
C SER A 596 -23.92 13.70 -0.81
N LEU A 597 -24.09 13.60 0.52
CA LEU A 597 -23.05 13.11 1.44
C LEU A 597 -22.42 11.76 1.02
N PRO A 598 -23.18 10.73 0.55
CA PRO A 598 -22.58 9.48 0.08
C PRO A 598 -21.64 9.65 -1.12
N LEU A 599 -21.89 10.61 -2.01
CA LEU A 599 -21.02 10.88 -3.17
C LEU A 599 -19.73 11.58 -2.74
N ARG A 600 -19.81 12.55 -1.83
CA ARG A 600 -18.61 13.19 -1.27
C ARG A 600 -17.74 12.19 -0.49
N GLN A 601 -18.35 11.28 0.27
CA GLN A 601 -17.63 10.24 1.00
C GLN A 601 -16.96 9.22 0.08
N ALA A 602 -17.64 8.80 -1.00
CA ALA A 602 -17.02 7.99 -2.04
C ALA A 602 -15.86 8.74 -2.72
N ALA A 603 -16.03 10.04 -3.03
CA ALA A 603 -15.00 10.86 -3.66
C ALA A 603 -13.72 10.96 -2.81
N ILE A 604 -13.83 11.01 -1.49
CA ILE A 604 -12.66 10.95 -0.61
C ILE A 604 -11.95 9.60 -0.71
N VAL A 605 -12.67 8.48 -0.76
CA VAL A 605 -12.05 7.15 -0.94
C VAL A 605 -11.34 7.06 -2.29
N MET A 606 -12.02 7.47 -3.38
CA MET A 606 -11.48 7.44 -4.75
C MET A 606 -10.25 8.34 -4.92
N LEU A 607 -10.32 9.61 -4.50
CA LEU A 607 -9.19 10.55 -4.63
C LEU A 607 -7.96 10.12 -3.81
N ARG A 608 -8.16 9.49 -2.65
CA ARG A 608 -7.07 8.99 -1.80
C ARG A 608 -6.43 7.72 -2.34
N HIS A 609 -7.23 6.81 -2.90
CA HIS A 609 -6.73 5.64 -3.64
C HIS A 609 -5.95 6.10 -4.87
N TRP A 610 -6.56 6.95 -5.69
CA TRP A 610 -5.97 7.51 -6.91
C TRP A 610 -4.64 8.25 -6.63
N SER A 611 -4.60 9.15 -5.65
CA SER A 611 -3.37 9.83 -5.17
C SER A 611 -2.27 8.82 -4.78
N GLY A 612 -2.64 7.70 -4.17
CA GLY A 612 -1.71 6.63 -3.80
C GLY A 612 -1.07 5.90 -4.99
N ARG A 613 -1.74 5.80 -6.15
CA ARG A 613 -1.32 4.94 -7.28
C ARG A 613 -0.05 5.39 -8.02
N ALA A 614 0.42 6.63 -7.85
CA ALA A 614 1.73 7.06 -8.38
C ALA A 614 2.25 8.32 -7.69
N GLN A 615 3.58 8.42 -7.54
CA GLN A 615 4.24 9.57 -6.88
C GLN A 615 3.99 10.93 -7.55
N ASP A 616 3.59 10.97 -8.83
CA ASP A 616 3.25 12.23 -9.51
C ASP A 616 1.74 12.56 -9.55
N HIS A 617 0.87 11.69 -9.05
CA HIS A 617 -0.58 11.92 -9.03
C HIS A 617 -0.97 13.16 -8.21
N ASP A 618 -0.34 13.42 -7.05
CA ASP A 618 -0.59 14.67 -6.30
C ASP A 618 -0.15 15.93 -7.07
N SER A 619 0.89 15.80 -7.90
CA SER A 619 1.36 16.90 -8.75
C SER A 619 0.37 17.15 -9.89
N GLN A 620 -0.12 16.08 -10.54
CA GLN A 620 -1.18 16.17 -11.54
C GLN A 620 -2.48 16.75 -10.95
N LEU A 621 -2.86 16.34 -9.74
CA LEU A 621 -4.04 16.84 -9.03
C LEU A 621 -3.89 18.32 -8.65
N ASN A 622 -2.72 18.72 -8.15
CA ASN A 622 -2.42 20.13 -7.87
C ASN A 622 -2.49 21.00 -9.14
N GLU A 623 -1.87 20.54 -10.23
CA GLU A 623 -1.96 21.21 -11.53
C GLU A 623 -3.40 21.27 -12.05
N PHE A 624 -4.21 20.22 -11.85
CA PHE A 624 -5.61 20.22 -12.24
C PHE A 624 -6.46 21.21 -11.42
N LEU A 625 -6.31 21.21 -10.09
CA LEU A 625 -7.01 22.11 -9.17
C LEU A 625 -6.71 23.58 -9.52
N ILE A 626 -5.45 23.94 -9.72
CA ILE A 626 -5.03 25.31 -10.03
C ILE A 626 -5.32 25.69 -11.49
N ASN A 627 -4.91 24.87 -12.48
CA ASN A 627 -4.97 25.27 -13.89
C ASN A 627 -6.31 24.98 -14.58
N LYS A 628 -7.04 23.93 -14.15
CA LYS A 628 -8.32 23.51 -14.77
C LYS A 628 -9.53 23.93 -13.94
N ARG A 629 -9.50 23.74 -12.61
CA ARG A 629 -10.60 24.13 -11.69
C ARG A 629 -10.45 25.56 -11.12
N ARG A 630 -9.32 26.23 -11.35
CA ARG A 630 -9.04 27.63 -10.94
C ARG A 630 -9.10 27.88 -9.44
N PHE A 631 -8.73 26.89 -8.63
CA PHE A 631 -8.64 27.06 -7.19
C PHE A 631 -7.42 27.92 -6.83
N PRO A 632 -7.50 28.77 -5.78
CA PRO A 632 -6.32 29.36 -5.16
C PRO A 632 -5.31 28.29 -4.76
N GLU A 633 -4.01 28.58 -4.91
CA GLU A 633 -2.94 27.63 -4.60
C GLU A 633 -3.05 27.11 -3.15
N THR A 634 -3.38 27.98 -2.21
CA THR A 634 -3.64 27.64 -0.80
C THR A 634 -4.80 26.66 -0.63
N HIS A 635 -5.87 26.75 -1.43
CA HIS A 635 -6.99 25.80 -1.36
C HIS A 635 -6.59 24.44 -1.94
N SER A 636 -5.74 24.43 -2.96
CA SER A 636 -5.16 23.19 -3.52
C SER A 636 -4.29 22.47 -2.49
N GLU A 637 -3.39 23.20 -1.82
CA GLU A 637 -2.55 22.66 -0.74
C GLU A 637 -3.36 22.08 0.42
N ILE A 638 -4.44 22.75 0.85
CA ILE A 638 -5.31 22.25 1.93
C ILE A 638 -6.00 20.94 1.51
N ILE A 639 -6.48 20.84 0.27
CA ILE A 639 -7.09 19.60 -0.24
C ILE A 639 -6.07 18.46 -0.24
N LEU A 640 -4.88 18.70 -0.78
CA LEU A 640 -3.81 17.70 -0.87
C LEU A 640 -3.31 17.28 0.51
N GLU A 641 -3.09 18.22 1.45
CA GLU A 641 -2.74 17.89 2.83
C GLU A 641 -3.77 16.96 3.49
N LEU A 642 -5.07 17.21 3.27
CA LEU A 642 -6.15 16.42 3.88
C LEU A 642 -6.46 15.11 3.12
N LEU A 643 -5.97 14.93 1.89
CA LEU A 643 -5.99 13.63 1.20
C LEU A 643 -4.94 12.66 1.78
N HIS A 644 -3.91 13.16 2.47
CA HIS A 644 -2.96 12.32 3.20
C HIS A 644 -3.51 11.90 4.59
N THR A 645 -2.76 11.09 5.34
CA THR A 645 -3.11 10.69 6.72
C THR A 645 -2.12 11.31 7.70
N PHE A 646 -2.61 11.97 8.75
CA PHE A 646 -1.75 12.48 9.83
C PHE A 646 -0.96 11.35 10.51
N SER A 647 0.24 11.66 11.04
CA SER A 647 0.97 10.69 11.87
C SER A 647 0.22 10.44 13.19
N GLU A 648 0.53 9.35 13.87
CA GLU A 648 0.03 9.12 15.24
C GLU A 648 0.41 10.26 16.21
N GLU A 649 1.57 10.89 16.01
CA GLU A 649 1.97 12.04 16.82
C GLU A 649 1.11 13.27 16.51
N ASP A 650 0.85 13.55 15.23
CA ASP A 650 0.03 14.69 14.81
C ASP A 650 -1.44 14.51 15.20
N ALA A 651 -1.95 13.29 15.12
CA ALA A 651 -3.28 12.92 15.63
C ALA A 651 -3.44 13.19 17.14
N ARG A 652 -2.33 13.23 17.90
CA ARG A 652 -2.33 13.55 19.35
C ARG A 652 -2.12 15.05 19.63
N LYS A 653 -1.73 15.88 18.65
CA LYS A 653 -1.44 17.32 18.83
C LYS A 653 -2.71 18.17 18.81
N ASN A 654 -2.89 19.03 19.82
CA ASN A 654 -4.01 19.98 19.94
C ASN A 654 -4.16 20.88 18.70
N SER A 655 -3.04 21.31 18.13
CA SER A 655 -2.98 22.14 16.92
C SER A 655 -3.62 21.48 15.68
N THR A 656 -3.57 20.15 15.58
CA THR A 656 -4.15 19.40 14.46
C THR A 656 -5.66 19.46 14.50
N TYR A 657 -6.25 19.21 15.68
CA TYR A 657 -7.68 19.40 15.90
C TYR A 657 -8.11 20.85 15.66
N GLU A 658 -7.38 21.84 16.19
CA GLU A 658 -7.70 23.27 15.97
C GLU A 658 -7.62 23.66 14.48
N LYS A 659 -6.65 23.13 13.73
CA LYS A 659 -6.53 23.31 12.28
C LYS A 659 -7.73 22.72 11.53
N LEU A 660 -8.10 21.48 11.83
CA LEU A 660 -9.26 20.81 11.23
C LEU A 660 -10.59 21.51 11.59
N PHE A 661 -10.77 21.93 12.84
CA PHE A 661 -11.92 22.72 13.26
C PHE A 661 -11.95 24.09 12.58
N ASN A 662 -10.80 24.69 12.23
CA ASN A 662 -10.79 25.88 11.39
C ASN A 662 -11.24 25.59 9.95
N TYR A 663 -10.82 24.47 9.36
CA TYR A 663 -11.24 24.05 8.02
C TYR A 663 -12.75 23.68 7.92
N LEU A 664 -13.41 23.22 8.99
CA LEU A 664 -14.88 23.05 9.01
C LEU A 664 -15.67 24.35 8.76
N LYS A 665 -15.04 25.52 8.93
CA LYS A 665 -15.64 26.84 8.67
C LYS A 665 -15.35 27.37 7.26
N HIS A 666 -14.58 26.64 6.44
CA HIS A 666 -14.13 27.09 5.12
C HIS A 666 -15.30 27.28 4.14
N GLU A 667 -15.16 28.20 3.19
CA GLU A 667 -16.18 28.50 2.15
C GLU A 667 -16.45 27.31 1.21
N ARG A 668 -15.38 26.63 0.79
CA ARG A 668 -15.42 25.43 -0.07
C ARG A 668 -15.89 24.20 0.69
N ILE A 669 -16.85 23.46 0.11
CA ILE A 669 -17.41 22.24 0.71
C ILE A 669 -16.38 21.10 0.74
N GLU A 670 -15.51 21.03 -0.25
CA GLU A 670 -14.48 19.99 -0.42
C GLU A 670 -13.52 19.97 0.78
N ILE A 671 -13.09 21.16 1.21
CA ILE A 671 -12.22 21.35 2.37
C ILE A 671 -12.98 21.07 3.68
N ARG A 672 -14.28 21.40 3.76
CA ARG A 672 -15.10 21.04 4.93
C ARG A 672 -15.29 19.53 5.05
N GLU A 673 -15.56 18.83 3.96
CA GLU A 673 -15.72 17.36 3.97
C GLU A 673 -14.42 16.66 4.31
N LEU A 674 -13.30 17.03 3.68
CA LEU A 674 -11.99 16.46 3.99
C LEU A 674 -11.59 16.71 5.46
N ALA A 675 -11.87 17.89 6.01
CA ALA A 675 -11.63 18.15 7.44
C ALA A 675 -12.59 17.38 8.37
N PHE A 676 -13.84 17.18 7.96
CA PHE A 676 -14.83 16.35 8.66
C PHE A 676 -14.46 14.87 8.65
N TRP A 677 -13.91 14.36 7.54
CA TRP A 677 -13.44 12.98 7.39
C TRP A 677 -12.36 12.62 8.41
N HIS A 678 -11.44 13.55 8.69
CA HIS A 678 -10.45 13.40 9.76
C HIS A 678 -11.06 13.58 11.15
N LEU A 679 -11.82 14.64 11.41
CA LEU A 679 -12.39 14.90 12.76
C LEU A 679 -13.39 13.83 13.21
N SER A 680 -14.15 13.23 12.30
CA SER A 680 -15.06 12.12 12.61
C SER A 680 -14.34 10.85 13.09
N ARG A 681 -13.07 10.66 12.69
CA ARG A 681 -12.19 9.57 13.13
C ARG A 681 -11.39 9.93 14.38
N LEU A 682 -10.93 11.18 14.47
CA LEU A 682 -10.11 11.69 15.58
C LEU A 682 -10.93 12.06 16.84
N ASP A 683 -12.24 12.32 16.70
CA ASP A 683 -13.16 12.58 17.82
C ASP A 683 -14.59 12.03 17.58
N PRO A 684 -14.75 10.70 17.41
CA PRO A 684 -16.06 10.07 17.21
C PRO A 684 -16.98 10.23 18.44
N ILE A 685 -16.40 10.48 19.62
CA ILE A 685 -17.15 10.78 20.85
C ILE A 685 -17.85 12.14 20.72
N GLY A 686 -17.12 13.19 20.35
CA GLY A 686 -17.71 14.52 20.12
C GLY A 686 -18.74 14.54 19.01
N LEU A 687 -18.49 13.82 17.90
CA LEU A 687 -19.44 13.69 16.80
C LEU A 687 -20.76 13.02 17.23
N LYS A 688 -20.67 12.02 18.13
CA LYS A 688 -21.84 11.34 18.70
C LYS A 688 -22.61 12.20 19.70
N GLU A 689 -21.93 13.04 20.48
CA GLU A 689 -22.57 13.98 21.43
C GLU A 689 -23.39 15.07 20.73
N ILE A 690 -22.92 15.58 19.58
CA ILE A 690 -23.61 16.65 18.84
C ILE A 690 -24.73 16.15 17.93
N GLY A 691 -24.78 14.85 17.64
CA GLY A 691 -25.76 14.24 16.73
C GLY A 691 -25.40 14.34 15.24
N GLY A 692 -24.11 14.34 14.89
CA GLY A 692 -23.63 14.50 13.51
C GLY A 692 -23.23 15.94 13.14
N PHE A 693 -22.61 16.10 11.97
CA PHE A 693 -22.27 17.39 11.37
C PHE A 693 -22.52 17.31 9.87
N ASP A 694 -23.27 18.27 9.32
CA ASP A 694 -23.55 18.36 7.88
C ASP A 694 -22.67 19.46 7.25
N THR A 695 -21.82 19.06 6.32
CA THR A 695 -20.87 19.89 5.59
C THR A 695 -21.52 20.67 4.44
N ALA A 696 -22.67 20.25 3.92
CA ALA A 696 -23.45 20.94 2.89
C ALA A 696 -24.42 21.96 3.48
N GLY A 697 -24.87 21.73 4.71
CA GLY A 697 -25.89 22.54 5.40
C GLY A 697 -25.59 24.04 5.50
N SER A 698 -26.67 24.81 5.72
CA SER A 698 -26.60 26.27 5.85
C SER A 698 -25.56 26.73 6.88
N GLU A 699 -24.93 27.88 6.62
CA GLU A 699 -23.85 28.40 7.48
C GLU A 699 -24.26 28.53 8.94
N ASN A 700 -25.45 29.05 9.23
CA ASN A 700 -25.98 29.16 10.59
C ASN A 700 -26.09 27.80 11.29
N ALA A 701 -26.54 26.75 10.59
CA ALA A 701 -26.62 25.40 11.13
C ALA A 701 -25.22 24.80 11.36
N ARG A 702 -24.31 24.95 10.38
CA ARG A 702 -22.91 24.51 10.50
C ARG A 702 -22.20 25.17 11.67
N MET A 703 -22.29 26.49 11.80
CA MET A 703 -21.63 27.25 12.86
C MET A 703 -22.20 26.92 14.26
N ALA A 704 -23.50 26.70 14.38
CA ALA A 704 -24.11 26.26 15.64
C ALA A 704 -23.65 24.86 16.07
N THR A 705 -23.57 23.90 15.14
CA THR A 705 -23.12 22.53 15.42
C THR A 705 -21.60 22.47 15.63
N TRP A 706 -20.82 23.22 14.84
CA TRP A 706 -19.39 23.45 15.03
C TRP A 706 -19.08 23.96 16.45
N ALA A 707 -19.80 24.99 16.90
CA ALA A 707 -19.59 25.59 18.22
C ALA A 707 -19.90 24.59 19.36
N LYS A 708 -20.89 23.71 19.19
CA LYS A 708 -21.14 22.62 20.15
C LYS A 708 -19.97 21.63 20.18
N TRP A 709 -19.52 21.18 19.01
CA TRP A 709 -18.45 20.19 18.89
C TRP A 709 -17.13 20.70 19.47
N PHE A 710 -16.67 21.86 19.01
CA PHE A 710 -15.41 22.47 19.42
C PHE A 710 -15.36 22.71 20.94
N ASN A 711 -16.45 23.21 21.54
CA ASN A 711 -16.53 23.41 22.99
C ASN A 711 -16.54 22.10 23.79
N SER A 712 -17.12 21.01 23.26
CA SER A 712 -17.11 19.72 23.95
C SER A 712 -15.78 18.99 23.83
N TRP A 713 -15.19 18.99 22.63
CA TRP A 713 -13.82 18.53 22.38
C TRP A 713 -12.81 19.22 23.30
N ARG A 714 -12.84 20.56 23.38
CA ARG A 714 -11.93 21.33 24.22
C ARG A 714 -12.06 20.97 25.71
N LYS A 715 -13.29 20.79 26.21
CA LYS A 715 -13.54 20.31 27.58
C LYS A 715 -12.94 18.92 27.83
N ARG A 716 -13.09 17.97 26.90
CA ARG A 716 -12.49 16.62 27.00
C ARG A 716 -10.96 16.64 26.89
N PHE A 717 -10.38 17.59 26.15
CA PHE A 717 -8.93 17.71 25.99
C PHE A 717 -8.28 18.36 27.21
N ASP A 718 -8.84 19.46 27.71
CA ASP A 718 -8.34 20.13 28.92
C ASP A 718 -8.49 19.25 30.18
N SER A 719 -9.53 18.41 30.28
CA SER A 719 -9.70 17.47 31.39
C SER A 719 -8.73 16.26 31.38
N LYS A 720 -8.06 16.00 30.25
CA LYS A 720 -7.06 14.91 30.12
C LYS A 720 -5.64 15.34 30.51
N LYS A 721 -5.39 16.63 30.73
CA LYS A 721 -4.09 17.11 31.25
C LYS A 721 -3.94 16.64 32.71
N PRO A 722 -2.81 16.02 33.10
CA PRO A 722 -2.59 15.67 34.49
C PRO A 722 -2.63 16.95 35.34
N LYS A 723 -3.32 16.88 36.48
CA LYS A 723 -3.25 17.95 37.48
C LYS A 723 -1.80 18.04 37.97
N LYS A 724 -1.22 19.24 37.88
CA LYS A 724 0.05 19.59 38.52
C LYS A 724 -0.11 19.63 40.03
#